data_AF-A0A3M8DWP1-F1
#
_entry.id   AF-A0A3M8DWP1-F1
#
_cell.length_a   1.000
_cell.length_b   1.000
_cell.length_c   1.000
_cell.angle_alpha   90.00
_cell.angle_beta   90.00
_cell.angle_gamma   90.00
#
_symmetry.space_group_name_H-M   'P 1'
#
loop_
_entity.id
_entity.type
_entity.pdbx_description
1 polymer ?
#
loop_
_entity_poly.entity_id
_entity_poly.type
_entity_poly.pdbx_seq_one_letter_code
_entity_poly.pdbx_strand_id
1 'polypeptide(L)'
;MGKRILVVTSCTGEKKFNPENQLVFEDFVNKERLVVREGELIDYQLPAGEMYTGSQHISLMEGVKKYRLNGGKIDVSIISAGYGLLDESDLVVPYEVTFNSMDTQTIKKWSKTQGISKRLQDKIKSYDLVFFLLGDKYLQSVDWPLEVDMNQRLIFFAGGSSKAKVLLGDRTHVLAIGEKEAKKFKFGLIGIKGFLFAHLLKRVAAFETEALWTSILEEPKKVRECILQSLDERFSQLDLFETESTDDHLLEFYNELFPVPDSLFAKNFKSEFKFFIPENDDRVDPNYDFFNDHSEKDRNPLINDVYAHEIFGTPQYDGVLVSKVNIDNATRQKRTLIEDMGVHQFLRLPSDYPIMGDCGAFSYIDKDVPPYTTDEIIKYYDDYGFDYGVSVDHLIVGPFKSDEIIKKQRYEITLSMAEEFINKHKANRERYKFHPIGIVQGWDPVSFRKAVQHLISLGYDYIALGGLAREQSEKIYEILKEISPYIPHEKFRMHLFGVARDMRTMSSFHKLGVTSFDSSSPLRRAWLGTGHNYHTKSGKHYTAIRIPEAKETAGRVKKMIQEGKGEFQAFKNLEQEALNALRAFSSGDIEFEIALAAILKYDEMLGEKREVHEELYRELLTERPWESCECKVCRSIDIDVVVFRGNNRNRRRGFHNTHVYYAQLNELKKELNK
;
A
#
# COMPACT_ATOMS: atom_id res chain seq x y z
N MET A 1 -4.88 15.04 -35.48
CA MET A 1 -6.02 15.40 -34.61
C MET A 1 -5.43 16.05 -33.37
N GLY A 2 -5.92 17.23 -32.96
CA GLY A 2 -5.31 17.95 -31.84
C GLY A 2 -5.48 17.23 -30.51
N LYS A 3 -4.53 17.40 -29.58
CA LYS A 3 -4.59 16.75 -28.25
C LYS A 3 -5.75 17.30 -27.43
N ARG A 4 -6.54 16.42 -26.81
CA ARG A 4 -7.65 16.79 -25.94
C ARG A 4 -7.16 16.92 -24.51
N ILE A 5 -7.29 18.13 -23.97
CA ILE A 5 -6.76 18.51 -22.66
C ILE A 5 -7.91 18.80 -21.68
N LEU A 6 -7.86 18.17 -20.51
CA LEU A 6 -8.78 18.43 -19.40
C LEU A 6 -8.01 18.92 -18.18
N VAL A 7 -8.52 19.95 -17.51
CA VAL A 7 -8.09 20.33 -16.16
C VAL A 7 -9.23 20.13 -15.17
N VAL A 8 -8.97 19.34 -14.14
CA VAL A 8 -9.89 19.04 -13.04
C VAL A 8 -9.43 19.82 -11.80
N THR A 9 -10.27 20.72 -11.32
CA THR A 9 -10.02 21.54 -10.13
C THR A 9 -11.10 21.29 -9.07
N SER A 10 -10.92 21.84 -7.87
CA SER A 10 -11.92 21.81 -6.79
C SER A 10 -12.76 23.09 -6.76
N CYS A 11 -14.00 23.01 -6.31
CA CYS A 11 -14.79 24.19 -5.95
C CYS A 11 -14.12 24.98 -4.82
N THR A 12 -14.38 26.29 -4.74
CA THR A 12 -13.87 27.15 -3.68
C THR A 12 -14.96 27.49 -2.66
N GLY A 13 -14.53 27.74 -1.42
CA GLY A 13 -15.43 28.25 -0.37
C GLY A 13 -16.01 29.60 -0.79
N GLU A 14 -15.13 30.50 -1.25
CA GLU A 14 -15.49 31.81 -1.78
C GLU A 14 -16.26 31.69 -3.10
N LYS A 15 -17.38 32.42 -3.18
CA LYS A 15 -18.26 32.51 -4.33
C LYS A 15 -18.54 33.97 -4.65
N LYS A 16 -18.98 34.23 -5.89
CA LYS A 16 -19.30 35.57 -6.38
C LYS A 16 -20.47 36.22 -5.62
N PHE A 17 -21.41 35.41 -5.17
CA PHE A 17 -22.51 35.83 -4.30
C PHE A 17 -22.47 35.06 -2.98
N ASN A 18 -22.84 35.72 -1.89
CA ASN A 18 -22.90 35.15 -0.54
C ASN A 18 -24.19 35.59 0.18
N PRO A 19 -25.37 35.19 -0.34
CA PRO A 19 -26.65 35.50 0.31
C PRO A 19 -26.81 34.71 1.62
N GLU A 20 -27.50 35.28 2.61
CA GLU A 20 -27.69 34.63 3.92
C GLU A 20 -28.42 33.27 3.82
N ASN A 21 -29.28 33.10 2.80
CA ASN A 21 -30.06 31.89 2.58
C ASN A 21 -29.40 30.87 1.62
N GLN A 22 -28.09 30.93 1.42
CA GLN A 22 -27.34 29.99 0.56
C GLN A 22 -27.60 28.51 0.90
N LEU A 23 -27.40 27.62 -0.07
CA LEU A 23 -27.63 26.18 0.16
C LEU A 23 -26.65 25.62 1.19
N VAL A 24 -27.15 24.77 2.08
CA VAL A 24 -26.35 24.05 3.09
C VAL A 24 -26.33 22.56 2.80
N PHE A 25 -25.51 21.79 3.54
CA PHE A 25 -25.34 20.35 3.29
C PHE A 25 -26.66 19.58 3.27
N GLU A 26 -27.59 19.90 4.18
CA GLU A 26 -28.90 19.28 4.29
C GLU A 26 -29.77 19.47 3.05
N ASP A 27 -29.58 20.58 2.33
CA ASP A 27 -30.31 20.84 1.08
C ASP A 27 -29.93 19.82 -0.01
N PHE A 28 -28.66 19.38 -0.04
CA PHE A 28 -28.18 18.41 -1.04
C PHE A 28 -28.53 16.96 -0.74
N VAL A 29 -28.89 16.64 0.51
CA VAL A 29 -29.27 15.26 0.90
C VAL A 29 -30.62 14.87 0.29
N ASN A 30 -31.55 15.81 0.14
CA ASN A 30 -32.87 15.58 -0.42
C ASN A 30 -33.03 16.32 -1.76
N LYS A 31 -33.15 15.56 -2.86
CA LYS A 31 -33.27 16.12 -4.22
C LYS A 31 -34.48 17.02 -4.43
N GLU A 32 -35.62 16.72 -3.81
CA GLU A 32 -36.84 17.54 -3.95
C GLU A 32 -36.66 18.88 -3.23
N ARG A 33 -36.06 18.84 -2.04
CA ARG A 33 -35.69 20.04 -1.29
C ARG A 33 -34.67 20.88 -2.06
N LEU A 34 -33.66 20.25 -2.65
CA LEU A 34 -32.63 20.94 -3.43
C LEU A 34 -33.26 21.78 -4.55
N VAL A 35 -34.17 21.21 -5.34
CA VAL A 35 -34.83 21.91 -6.45
C VAL A 35 -35.59 23.16 -5.97
N VAL A 36 -36.32 23.07 -4.85
CA VAL A 36 -37.04 24.23 -4.29
C VAL A 36 -36.05 25.31 -3.85
N ARG A 37 -35.01 24.92 -3.11
CA ARG A 37 -34.02 25.84 -2.55
C ARG A 37 -33.14 26.47 -3.63
N GLU A 38 -32.86 25.77 -4.72
CA GLU A 38 -32.22 26.34 -5.91
C GLU A 38 -33.11 27.40 -6.57
N GLY A 39 -34.42 27.17 -6.64
CA GLY A 39 -35.39 28.14 -7.14
C GLY A 39 -35.42 29.46 -6.35
N GLU A 40 -35.24 29.39 -5.03
CA GLU A 40 -35.14 30.58 -4.16
C GLU A 40 -33.88 31.42 -4.42
N LEU A 41 -32.86 30.83 -5.04
CA LEU A 41 -31.56 31.45 -5.28
C LEU A 41 -31.29 31.70 -6.78
N ILE A 42 -32.32 31.60 -7.63
CA ILE A 42 -32.19 31.67 -9.09
C ILE A 42 -31.55 32.99 -9.57
N ASP A 43 -31.81 34.10 -8.87
CA ASP A 43 -31.24 35.41 -9.18
C ASP A 43 -29.72 35.47 -8.98
N TYR A 44 -29.15 34.51 -8.24
CA TYR A 44 -27.72 34.36 -8.01
C TYR A 44 -27.09 33.24 -8.86
N GLN A 45 -27.86 32.59 -9.74
CA GLN A 45 -27.38 31.49 -10.55
C GLN A 45 -26.33 31.95 -11.56
N LEU A 46 -25.20 31.24 -11.64
CA LEU A 46 -24.14 31.49 -12.61
C LEU A 46 -23.53 30.18 -13.11
N PRO A 47 -22.88 30.20 -14.28
CA PRO A 47 -21.98 29.11 -14.67
C PRO A 47 -20.93 28.86 -13.59
N ALA A 48 -20.61 27.60 -13.34
CA ALA A 48 -19.63 27.19 -12.32
C ALA A 48 -18.26 27.87 -12.53
N GLY A 49 -17.85 28.09 -13.78
CA GLY A 49 -16.63 28.83 -14.12
C GLY A 49 -16.61 30.29 -13.62
N GLU A 50 -17.76 30.90 -13.40
CA GLU A 50 -17.93 32.28 -12.91
C GLU A 50 -18.38 32.38 -11.46
N MET A 51 -18.95 31.31 -10.91
CA MET A 51 -19.45 31.26 -9.54
C MET A 51 -18.31 31.32 -8.51
N TYR A 52 -17.24 30.55 -8.73
CA TYR A 52 -16.16 30.41 -7.76
C TYR A 52 -15.15 31.56 -7.85
N THR A 53 -14.72 32.08 -6.70
CA THR A 53 -13.84 33.26 -6.61
C THR A 53 -12.58 33.04 -5.76
N GLY A 54 -12.33 31.82 -5.29
CA GLY A 54 -11.09 31.55 -4.55
C GLY A 54 -9.83 31.68 -5.43
N SER A 55 -8.70 32.02 -4.80
CA SER A 55 -7.44 32.35 -5.51
C SER A 55 -6.94 31.30 -6.51
N GLN A 56 -7.10 29.99 -6.22
CA GLN A 56 -6.76 28.92 -7.16
C GLN A 56 -7.61 28.99 -8.43
N HIS A 57 -8.93 29.15 -8.25
CA HIS A 57 -9.89 29.19 -9.36
C HIS A 57 -9.67 30.42 -10.23
N ILE A 58 -9.53 31.60 -9.62
CA ILE A 58 -9.25 32.85 -10.34
C ILE A 58 -7.97 32.70 -11.19
N SER A 59 -6.87 32.27 -10.58
CA SER A 59 -5.59 32.14 -11.28
C SER A 59 -5.67 31.14 -12.45
N LEU A 60 -6.32 30.00 -12.22
CA LEU A 60 -6.56 28.99 -13.25
C LEU A 60 -7.38 29.57 -14.42
N MET A 61 -8.53 30.18 -14.13
CA MET A 61 -9.44 30.67 -15.14
C MET A 61 -8.86 31.84 -15.94
N GLU A 62 -8.02 32.70 -15.33
CA GLU A 62 -7.28 33.71 -16.06
C GLU A 62 -6.32 33.11 -17.09
N GLY A 63 -5.59 32.05 -16.71
CA GLY A 63 -4.72 31.30 -17.63
C GLY A 63 -5.49 30.63 -18.76
N VAL A 64 -6.60 29.95 -18.43
CA VAL A 64 -7.49 29.29 -19.40
C VAL A 64 -8.07 30.31 -20.40
N LYS A 65 -8.58 31.45 -19.93
CA LYS A 65 -9.10 32.51 -20.80
C LYS A 65 -8.04 33.02 -21.77
N LYS A 66 -6.84 33.33 -21.28
CA LYS A 66 -5.72 33.79 -22.14
C LYS A 66 -5.32 32.71 -23.16
N TYR A 67 -5.27 31.45 -22.75
CA TYR A 67 -4.95 30.34 -23.64
C TYR A 67 -5.99 30.15 -24.76
N ARG A 68 -7.28 30.19 -24.40
CA ARG A 68 -8.39 30.11 -25.37
C ARG A 68 -8.40 31.29 -26.34
N LEU A 69 -8.07 32.50 -25.88
CA LEU A 69 -7.92 33.68 -26.75
C LEU A 69 -6.82 33.52 -27.81
N ASN A 70 -5.81 32.68 -27.55
CA ASN A 70 -4.77 32.32 -28.52
C ASN A 70 -5.12 31.09 -29.37
N GLY A 71 -6.40 30.68 -29.41
CA GLY A 71 -6.88 29.54 -30.19
C GLY A 71 -6.68 28.17 -29.53
N GLY A 72 -6.16 28.13 -28.29
CA GLY A 72 -5.99 26.92 -27.52
C GLY A 72 -7.31 26.26 -27.13
N LYS A 73 -7.33 24.92 -27.06
CA LYS A 73 -8.51 24.14 -26.65
C LYS A 73 -8.21 23.40 -25.34
N ILE A 74 -8.99 23.69 -24.31
CA ILE A 74 -8.90 23.05 -23.01
C ILE A 74 -10.26 23.10 -22.31
N ASP A 75 -10.63 21.99 -21.69
CA ASP A 75 -11.85 21.89 -20.90
C ASP A 75 -11.54 21.96 -19.41
N VAL A 76 -12.45 22.55 -18.64
CA VAL A 76 -12.34 22.67 -17.19
C VAL A 76 -13.47 21.88 -16.55
N SER A 77 -13.14 21.05 -15.57
CA SER A 77 -14.11 20.39 -14.71
C SER A 77 -13.84 20.68 -13.24
N ILE A 78 -14.91 20.80 -12.46
CA ILE A 78 -14.85 21.25 -11.08
C ILE A 78 -15.49 20.18 -10.20
N ILE A 79 -14.71 19.63 -9.25
CA ILE A 79 -15.26 18.75 -8.22
C ILE A 79 -15.87 19.64 -7.13
N SER A 80 -17.18 19.51 -6.97
CA SER A 80 -18.03 20.19 -6.01
C SER A 80 -18.51 19.23 -4.92
N ALA A 81 -18.37 19.65 -3.66
CA ALA A 81 -18.94 18.90 -2.54
C ALA A 81 -20.48 18.95 -2.50
N GLY A 82 -21.12 19.90 -3.19
CA GLY A 82 -22.59 19.95 -3.31
C GLY A 82 -23.10 19.19 -4.53
N TYR A 83 -22.54 19.50 -5.70
CA TYR A 83 -23.07 19.08 -7.01
C TYR A 83 -22.31 17.91 -7.67
N GLY A 84 -21.30 17.36 -7.01
CA GLY A 84 -20.46 16.31 -7.59
C GLY A 84 -19.49 16.87 -8.65
N LEU A 85 -19.42 16.26 -9.84
CA LEU A 85 -18.57 16.75 -10.93
C LEU A 85 -19.33 17.81 -11.76
N LEU A 86 -18.74 18.96 -12.00
CA LEU A 86 -19.33 20.03 -12.82
C LEU A 86 -18.47 20.31 -14.05
N ASP A 87 -19.14 20.62 -15.15
CA ASP A 87 -18.58 21.36 -16.28
C ASP A 87 -18.51 22.87 -15.97
N GLU A 88 -17.60 23.58 -16.62
CA GLU A 88 -17.48 25.05 -16.47
C GLU A 88 -18.79 25.80 -16.74
N SER A 89 -19.60 25.28 -17.67
CA SER A 89 -20.87 25.85 -18.11
C SER A 89 -22.06 25.45 -17.24
N ASP A 90 -21.91 24.49 -16.33
CA ASP A 90 -23.02 24.04 -15.49
C ASP A 90 -23.48 25.18 -14.58
N LEU A 91 -24.79 25.42 -14.54
CA LEU A 91 -25.37 26.47 -13.74
C LEU A 91 -25.49 26.03 -12.28
N VAL A 92 -24.98 26.84 -11.37
CA VAL A 92 -25.02 26.60 -9.93
C VAL A 92 -25.49 27.85 -9.20
N VAL A 93 -26.11 27.68 -8.04
CA VAL A 93 -26.43 28.76 -7.10
C VAL A 93 -25.44 28.77 -5.91
N PRO A 94 -25.36 29.85 -5.11
CA PRO A 94 -24.47 29.91 -3.94
C PRO A 94 -24.78 28.83 -2.88
N TYR A 95 -23.73 28.26 -2.29
CA TYR A 95 -23.84 27.19 -1.29
C TYR A 95 -22.62 27.16 -0.34
N GLU A 96 -22.79 26.61 0.86
CA GLU A 96 -21.76 26.47 1.89
C GLU A 96 -21.49 25.00 2.23
N VAL A 97 -20.91 24.28 1.26
CA VAL A 97 -20.53 22.88 1.42
C VAL A 97 -19.13 22.65 0.87
N THR A 98 -18.26 22.02 1.66
CA THR A 98 -16.88 21.72 1.26
C THR A 98 -16.42 20.40 1.85
N PHE A 99 -15.62 19.64 1.11
CA PHE A 99 -14.99 18.43 1.65
C PHE A 99 -13.96 18.74 2.74
N ASN A 100 -13.46 19.98 2.82
CA ASN A 100 -12.46 20.36 3.81
C ASN A 100 -12.99 20.34 5.25
N SER A 101 -14.30 20.46 5.46
CA SER A 101 -14.95 20.36 6.78
C SER A 101 -15.36 18.92 7.14
N MET A 102 -15.16 17.95 6.24
CA MET A 102 -15.59 16.56 6.42
C MET A 102 -14.43 15.63 6.80
N ASP A 103 -14.73 14.58 7.57
CA ASP A 103 -13.80 13.47 7.80
C ASP A 103 -13.72 12.53 6.58
N THR A 104 -12.72 11.65 6.55
CA THR A 104 -12.45 10.77 5.40
C THR A 104 -13.58 9.77 5.11
N GLN A 105 -14.28 9.24 6.11
CA GLN A 105 -15.39 8.31 5.88
C GLN A 105 -16.58 9.04 5.28
N THR A 106 -16.90 10.22 5.82
CA THR A 106 -17.95 11.10 5.30
C THR A 106 -17.69 11.49 3.85
N ILE A 107 -16.46 11.89 3.50
CA ILE A 107 -16.08 12.25 2.12
C ILE A 107 -16.36 11.09 1.16
N LYS A 108 -15.90 9.88 1.49
CA LYS A 108 -16.06 8.70 0.61
C LYS A 108 -17.52 8.32 0.41
N LYS A 109 -18.32 8.29 1.48
CA LYS A 109 -19.75 7.96 1.40
C LYS A 109 -20.50 9.01 0.58
N TRP A 110 -20.21 10.29 0.84
CA TRP A 110 -20.87 11.40 0.17
C TRP A 110 -20.48 11.50 -1.31
N SER A 111 -19.20 11.36 -1.65
CA SER A 111 -18.73 11.43 -3.03
C SER A 111 -19.29 10.30 -3.91
N LYS A 112 -19.47 9.10 -3.33
CA LYS A 112 -20.14 7.97 -3.97
C LYS A 112 -21.61 8.26 -4.26
N THR A 113 -22.31 8.87 -3.30
CA THR A 113 -23.71 9.32 -3.47
C THR A 113 -23.82 10.35 -4.61
N GLN A 114 -22.85 11.25 -4.70
CA GLN A 114 -22.74 12.25 -5.77
C GLN A 114 -22.23 11.69 -7.11
N GLY A 115 -21.83 10.41 -7.15
CA GLY A 115 -21.32 9.75 -8.36
C GLY A 115 -20.03 10.36 -8.92
N ILE A 116 -19.20 10.99 -8.09
CA ILE A 116 -18.01 11.74 -8.53
C ILE A 116 -17.04 10.84 -9.31
N SER A 117 -16.63 9.71 -8.73
CA SER A 117 -15.68 8.77 -9.34
C SER A 117 -16.16 8.27 -10.69
N LYS A 118 -17.43 7.85 -10.79
CA LYS A 118 -18.03 7.32 -12.03
C LYS A 118 -18.07 8.38 -13.13
N ARG A 119 -18.58 9.58 -12.82
CA ARG A 119 -18.67 10.68 -13.79
C ARG A 119 -17.28 11.13 -14.25
N LEU A 120 -16.32 11.17 -13.34
CA LEU A 120 -14.94 11.51 -13.67
C LEU A 120 -14.30 10.43 -14.55
N GLN A 121 -14.48 9.15 -14.22
CA GLN A 121 -13.98 8.03 -15.02
C GLN A 121 -14.51 8.07 -16.46
N ASP A 122 -15.81 8.31 -16.63
CA ASP A 122 -16.41 8.39 -17.97
C ASP A 122 -15.91 9.61 -18.74
N LYS A 123 -15.71 10.74 -18.05
CA LYS A 123 -15.22 11.97 -18.66
C LYS A 123 -13.78 11.85 -19.13
N ILE A 124 -12.87 11.29 -18.32
CA ILE A 124 -11.45 11.26 -18.68
C ILE A 124 -11.16 10.39 -19.92
N LYS A 125 -12.02 9.42 -20.26
CA LYS A 125 -11.86 8.55 -21.45
C LYS A 125 -11.72 9.35 -22.75
N SER A 126 -12.28 10.56 -22.79
CA SER A 126 -12.21 11.43 -23.96
C SER A 126 -11.04 12.42 -23.95
N TYR A 127 -9.99 12.21 -23.15
CA TYR A 127 -8.86 13.15 -23.05
C TYR A 127 -7.52 12.45 -23.06
N ASP A 128 -6.54 13.04 -23.76
CA ASP A 128 -5.17 12.51 -23.85
C ASP A 128 -4.34 12.93 -22.62
N LEU A 129 -4.53 14.17 -22.17
CA LEU A 129 -3.88 14.74 -20.99
C LEU A 129 -4.93 15.24 -19.99
N VAL A 130 -4.83 14.76 -18.75
CA VAL A 130 -5.71 15.20 -17.66
C VAL A 130 -4.86 15.75 -16.52
N PHE A 131 -5.12 17.00 -16.16
CA PHE A 131 -4.45 17.69 -15.08
C PHE A 131 -5.33 17.77 -13.84
N PHE A 132 -4.80 17.39 -12.68
CA PHE A 132 -5.54 17.44 -11.41
C PHE A 132 -4.95 18.49 -10.48
N LEU A 133 -5.71 19.55 -10.22
CA LEU A 133 -5.35 20.63 -9.31
C LEU A 133 -6.17 20.48 -8.01
N LEU A 134 -6.05 19.32 -7.37
CA LEU A 134 -6.90 18.95 -6.24
C LEU A 134 -6.13 18.99 -4.92
N GLY A 135 -6.76 19.54 -3.88
CA GLY A 135 -6.29 19.41 -2.50
C GLY A 135 -6.50 17.99 -1.96
N ASP A 136 -5.88 17.67 -0.83
CA ASP A 136 -5.88 16.31 -0.27
C ASP A 136 -7.30 15.76 -0.01
N LYS A 137 -8.21 16.59 0.51
CA LYS A 137 -9.61 16.22 0.79
C LYS A 137 -10.42 15.97 -0.49
N TYR A 138 -10.14 16.70 -1.56
CA TYR A 138 -10.78 16.48 -2.85
C TYR A 138 -10.21 15.26 -3.57
N LEU A 139 -8.92 14.96 -3.40
CA LEU A 139 -8.36 13.68 -3.85
C LEU A 139 -9.04 12.50 -3.16
N GLN A 140 -9.42 12.62 -1.88
CA GLN A 140 -10.18 11.58 -1.15
C GLN A 140 -11.61 11.38 -1.66
N SER A 141 -12.17 12.33 -2.41
CA SER A 141 -13.53 12.23 -2.98
C SER A 141 -13.58 11.36 -4.25
N VAL A 142 -12.44 10.93 -4.76
CA VAL A 142 -12.33 10.08 -5.95
C VAL A 142 -11.82 8.70 -5.52
N ASP A 143 -12.46 7.66 -6.03
CA ASP A 143 -12.02 6.28 -5.85
C ASP A 143 -10.91 5.98 -6.86
N TRP A 144 -9.68 5.94 -6.36
CA TRP A 144 -8.50 5.66 -7.15
C TRP A 144 -8.10 4.17 -7.10
N PRO A 145 -7.40 3.63 -8.12
CA PRO A 145 -7.02 4.29 -9.38
C PRO A 145 -8.18 4.42 -10.36
N LEU A 146 -8.14 5.47 -11.19
CA LEU A 146 -8.98 5.54 -12.39
C LEU A 146 -8.34 4.69 -13.51
N GLU A 147 -9.17 4.12 -14.38
CA GLU A 147 -8.74 3.43 -15.58
C GLU A 147 -8.17 4.45 -16.59
N VAL A 148 -6.97 4.19 -17.07
CA VAL A 148 -6.22 5.07 -17.98
C VAL A 148 -5.87 4.29 -19.25
N ASP A 149 -6.02 4.91 -20.43
CA ASP A 149 -5.60 4.32 -21.73
C ASP A 149 -4.08 4.37 -21.91
N MET A 150 -3.51 3.49 -22.75
CA MET A 150 -2.07 3.47 -23.15
C MET A 150 -1.56 4.85 -23.57
N ASN A 151 -2.42 5.59 -24.28
CA ASN A 151 -2.07 6.89 -24.85
C ASN A 151 -2.47 8.09 -23.96
N GLN A 152 -2.91 7.84 -22.73
CA GLN A 152 -3.33 8.89 -21.80
C GLN A 152 -2.30 9.11 -20.69
N ARG A 153 -2.19 10.35 -20.18
CA ARG A 153 -1.41 10.67 -18.97
C ARG A 153 -2.23 11.51 -17.99
N LEU A 154 -2.11 11.18 -16.70
CA LEU A 154 -2.68 11.94 -15.59
C LEU A 154 -1.57 12.69 -14.86
N ILE A 155 -1.67 14.02 -14.74
CA ILE A 155 -0.65 14.86 -14.13
C ILE A 155 -1.25 15.62 -12.95
N PHE A 156 -0.76 15.35 -11.75
CA PHE A 156 -1.27 15.88 -10.49
C PHE A 156 -0.39 17.02 -10.00
N PHE A 157 -1.04 18.15 -9.70
CA PHE A 157 -0.46 19.28 -9.00
C PHE A 157 -0.80 19.09 -7.52
N ALA A 158 0.10 18.44 -6.78
CA ALA A 158 -0.20 17.93 -5.45
C ALA A 158 0.93 18.21 -4.44
N GLY A 159 0.55 18.27 -3.16
CA GLY A 159 1.53 18.35 -2.07
C GLY A 159 2.30 17.04 -1.93
N GLY A 160 3.50 17.11 -1.35
CA GLY A 160 4.34 15.92 -1.11
C GLY A 160 3.62 14.81 -0.34
N SER A 161 2.79 15.16 0.65
CA SER A 161 2.00 14.23 1.45
C SER A 161 0.88 13.52 0.68
N SER A 162 0.49 14.03 -0.49
CA SER A 162 -0.56 13.42 -1.31
C SER A 162 0.01 12.46 -2.38
N LYS A 163 1.34 12.38 -2.57
CA LYS A 163 1.99 11.54 -3.59
C LYS A 163 1.53 10.08 -3.55
N ALA A 164 1.50 9.49 -2.36
CA ALA A 164 1.09 8.09 -2.15
C ALA A 164 -0.36 7.82 -2.58
N LYS A 165 -1.21 8.85 -2.65
CA LYS A 165 -2.62 8.72 -3.06
C LYS A 165 -2.81 8.86 -4.57
N VAL A 166 -1.82 9.36 -5.30
CA VAL A 166 -1.96 9.70 -6.73
C VAL A 166 -0.98 8.95 -7.63
N LEU A 167 0.18 8.52 -7.11
CA LEU A 167 1.15 7.69 -7.83
C LEU A 167 0.73 6.22 -7.79
N LEU A 168 -0.33 5.90 -8.53
CA LEU A 168 -1.00 4.60 -8.51
C LEU A 168 -0.79 3.79 -9.80
N GLY A 169 -0.13 4.37 -10.81
CA GLY A 169 0.09 3.78 -12.12
C GLY A 169 1.25 4.43 -12.87
N ASP A 170 1.81 3.77 -13.89
CA ASP A 170 2.97 4.29 -14.64
C ASP A 170 2.63 5.52 -15.50
N ARG A 171 1.33 5.76 -15.69
CA ARG A 171 0.78 6.90 -16.44
C ARG A 171 0.32 8.04 -15.54
N THR A 172 0.56 7.91 -14.23
CA THR A 172 0.27 8.94 -13.24
C THR A 172 1.56 9.65 -12.86
N HIS A 173 1.52 10.98 -12.87
CA HIS A 173 2.67 11.81 -12.59
C HIS A 173 2.31 12.90 -11.59
N VAL A 174 3.25 13.29 -10.74
CA VAL A 174 3.04 14.33 -9.73
C VAL A 174 4.08 15.41 -9.90
N LEU A 175 3.61 16.63 -10.09
CA LEU A 175 4.40 17.84 -9.87
C LEU A 175 4.20 18.23 -8.40
N ALA A 176 5.25 18.04 -7.59
CA ALA A 176 5.20 18.35 -6.17
C ALA A 176 5.21 19.86 -5.93
N ILE A 177 4.24 20.33 -5.15
CA ILE A 177 4.07 21.76 -4.86
C ILE A 177 3.82 21.92 -3.36
N GLY A 178 4.65 22.71 -2.70
CA GLY A 178 4.53 22.97 -1.27
C GLY A 178 4.94 24.39 -0.87
N GLU A 179 5.26 24.55 0.41
CA GLU A 179 5.67 25.83 1.00
C GLU A 179 6.93 26.40 0.36
N LYS A 180 7.85 25.52 -0.07
CA LYS A 180 9.08 25.91 -0.77
C LYS A 180 8.77 26.67 -2.05
N GLU A 181 7.91 26.12 -2.90
CA GLU A 181 7.47 26.76 -4.15
C GLU A 181 6.69 28.05 -3.86
N ALA A 182 5.78 28.01 -2.88
CA ALA A 182 4.99 29.19 -2.48
C ALA A 182 5.88 30.37 -2.06
N LYS A 183 6.91 30.09 -1.26
CA LYS A 183 7.89 31.08 -0.82
C LYS A 183 8.74 31.60 -1.99
N LYS A 184 9.29 30.72 -2.83
CA LYS A 184 10.14 31.12 -3.97
C LYS A 184 9.37 31.98 -4.97
N PHE A 185 8.15 31.58 -5.33
CA PHE A 185 7.34 32.28 -6.32
C PHE A 185 6.51 33.43 -5.72
N LYS A 186 6.70 33.73 -4.43
CA LYS A 186 5.99 34.79 -3.68
C LYS A 186 4.47 34.74 -3.89
N PHE A 187 3.90 33.52 -3.83
CA PHE A 187 2.48 33.26 -4.07
C PHE A 187 1.86 32.45 -2.93
N GLY A 188 0.58 32.67 -2.63
CA GLY A 188 -0.12 31.96 -1.55
C GLY A 188 -0.29 30.47 -1.84
N LEU A 189 -0.06 29.62 -0.82
CA LEU A 189 -0.14 28.16 -0.95
C LEU A 189 -1.50 27.65 -1.43
N ILE A 190 -2.58 28.33 -1.09
CA ILE A 190 -3.94 27.95 -1.52
C ILE A 190 -4.11 28.11 -3.04
N GLY A 191 -3.56 29.17 -3.63
CA GLY A 191 -3.77 29.50 -5.04
C GLY A 191 -2.67 29.00 -6.00
N ILE A 192 -1.53 28.56 -5.47
CA ILE A 192 -0.32 28.30 -6.24
C ILE A 192 -0.51 27.29 -7.37
N LYS A 193 -1.39 26.28 -7.22
CA LYS A 193 -1.63 25.28 -8.27
C LYS A 193 -2.26 25.90 -9.52
N GLY A 194 -3.26 26.76 -9.32
CA GLY A 194 -3.90 27.50 -10.41
C GLY A 194 -2.93 28.48 -11.08
N PHE A 195 -2.11 29.16 -10.27
CA PHE A 195 -1.05 30.05 -10.75
C PHE A 195 -0.01 29.32 -11.62
N LEU A 196 0.53 28.18 -11.16
CA LEU A 196 1.53 27.40 -11.90
C LEU A 196 0.94 26.82 -13.18
N PHE A 197 -0.30 26.35 -13.15
CA PHE A 197 -0.98 25.85 -14.35
C PHE A 197 -1.25 26.97 -15.37
N ALA A 198 -1.61 28.17 -14.93
CA ALA A 198 -1.74 29.33 -15.81
C ALA A 198 -0.40 29.66 -16.51
N HIS A 199 0.73 29.47 -15.83
CA HIS A 199 2.06 29.62 -16.41
C HIS A 199 2.41 28.55 -17.45
N LEU A 200 2.03 27.28 -17.19
CA LEU A 200 2.12 26.23 -18.18
C LEU A 200 1.35 26.63 -19.45
N LEU A 201 0.10 27.05 -19.30
CA LEU A 201 -0.72 27.49 -20.43
C LEU A 201 -0.14 28.71 -21.16
N LYS A 202 0.42 29.68 -20.43
CA LYS A 202 1.13 30.83 -21.02
C LYS A 202 2.29 30.36 -21.91
N ARG A 203 3.09 29.40 -21.43
CA ARG A 203 4.21 28.85 -22.21
C ARG A 203 3.72 28.12 -23.43
N VAL A 204 2.68 27.28 -23.30
CA VAL A 204 2.10 26.55 -24.43
C VAL A 204 1.53 27.49 -25.49
N ALA A 205 0.87 28.57 -25.09
CA ALA A 205 0.33 29.57 -26.02
C ALA A 205 1.41 30.32 -26.83
N ALA A 206 2.62 30.45 -26.29
CA ALA A 206 3.71 31.18 -26.92
C ALA A 206 4.45 30.38 -28.01
N PHE A 207 4.16 29.08 -28.17
CA PHE A 207 4.82 28.16 -29.11
C PHE A 207 3.79 27.39 -29.95
N GLU A 208 4.26 26.55 -30.88
CA GLU A 208 3.43 25.59 -31.62
C GLU A 208 2.68 24.66 -30.66
N THR A 209 1.44 25.06 -30.31
CA THR A 209 0.64 24.50 -29.21
C THR A 209 0.52 22.98 -29.25
N GLU A 210 0.28 22.41 -30.44
CA GLU A 210 0.13 20.95 -30.61
C GLU A 210 1.45 20.19 -30.43
N ALA A 211 2.58 20.77 -30.84
CA ALA A 211 3.89 20.15 -30.69
C ALA A 211 4.26 20.04 -29.21
N LEU A 212 4.00 21.09 -28.42
CA LEU A 212 4.34 21.08 -27.00
C LEU A 212 3.44 20.13 -26.20
N TRP A 213 2.13 20.06 -26.49
CA TRP A 213 1.26 19.06 -25.86
C TRP A 213 1.64 17.63 -26.21
N THR A 214 2.03 17.37 -27.46
CA THR A 214 2.55 16.07 -27.88
C THR A 214 3.82 15.74 -27.11
N SER A 215 4.72 16.70 -26.98
CA SER A 215 5.94 16.50 -26.21
C SER A 215 5.70 16.28 -24.71
N ILE A 216 4.69 16.93 -24.11
CA ILE A 216 4.31 16.69 -22.71
C ILE A 216 3.67 15.29 -22.55
N LEU A 217 2.90 14.84 -23.53
CA LEU A 217 2.31 13.50 -23.51
C LEU A 217 3.39 12.40 -23.56
N GLU A 218 4.41 12.58 -24.39
CA GLU A 218 5.56 11.68 -24.51
C GLU A 218 6.48 11.77 -23.29
N GLU A 219 6.71 12.98 -22.79
CA GLU A 219 7.62 13.26 -21.70
C GLU A 219 6.98 14.21 -20.65
N PRO A 220 6.16 13.68 -19.73
CA PRO A 220 5.38 14.49 -18.79
C PRO A 220 6.20 15.43 -17.90
N LYS A 221 7.48 15.11 -17.64
CA LYS A 221 8.38 15.95 -16.86
C LYS A 221 8.62 17.34 -17.48
N LYS A 222 8.37 17.52 -18.79
CA LYS A 222 8.44 18.82 -19.48
C LYS A 222 7.47 19.86 -18.93
N VAL A 223 6.43 19.44 -18.20
CA VAL A 223 5.56 20.38 -17.47
C VAL A 223 6.38 21.28 -16.54
N ARG A 224 7.36 20.73 -15.82
CA ARG A 224 8.25 21.48 -14.94
C ARG A 224 9.02 22.55 -15.72
N GLU A 225 9.69 22.14 -16.80
CA GLU A 225 10.50 23.02 -17.64
C GLU A 225 9.66 24.17 -18.22
N CYS A 226 8.46 23.87 -18.73
CA CYS A 226 7.57 24.88 -19.29
C CYS A 226 7.15 25.94 -18.25
N ILE A 227 6.87 25.51 -17.02
CA ILE A 227 6.49 26.41 -15.93
C ILE A 227 7.66 27.29 -15.52
N LEU A 228 8.84 26.71 -15.29
CA LEU A 228 10.04 27.45 -14.89
C LEU A 228 10.44 28.48 -15.96
N GLN A 229 10.49 28.09 -17.24
CA GLN A 229 10.79 29.03 -18.33
C GLN A 229 9.80 30.19 -18.41
N SER A 230 8.50 29.93 -18.18
CA SER A 230 7.46 30.96 -18.17
C SER A 230 7.59 31.94 -17.00
N LEU A 231 8.16 31.47 -15.88
CA LEU A 231 8.43 32.25 -14.68
C LEU A 231 9.73 33.05 -14.83
N ASP A 232 10.77 32.49 -15.44
CA ASP A 232 12.06 33.16 -15.66
C ASP A 232 11.95 34.39 -16.57
N GLU A 233 11.08 34.36 -17.59
CA GLU A 233 10.71 35.55 -18.38
C GLU A 233 10.20 36.74 -17.52
N ARG A 234 9.73 36.45 -16.30
CA ARG A 234 9.25 37.43 -15.32
C ARG A 234 10.35 37.84 -14.33
N PHE A 235 11.27 36.92 -13.99
CA PHE A 235 12.38 37.17 -13.05
C PHE A 235 13.59 37.84 -13.71
N SER A 236 13.78 37.68 -15.03
CA SER A 236 14.83 38.40 -15.79
C SER A 236 14.61 39.92 -15.83
N GLN A 237 13.44 40.43 -15.46
CA GLN A 237 13.17 41.86 -15.29
C GLN A 237 13.39 42.39 -13.86
N LEU A 238 13.62 41.53 -12.86
CA LEU A 238 13.54 41.93 -11.45
C LEU A 238 14.71 41.53 -10.54
N ASP A 239 15.58 40.57 -10.89
CA ASP A 239 16.70 40.19 -10.00
C ASP A 239 18.02 40.03 -10.77
N LEU A 240 18.94 41.00 -10.58
CA LEU A 240 20.31 41.02 -11.11
C LEU A 240 21.33 40.45 -10.11
N PHE A 241 20.88 39.90 -8.98
CA PHE A 241 21.75 39.33 -7.95
C PHE A 241 21.02 38.22 -7.18
N GLU A 242 21.22 36.95 -7.56
CA GLU A 242 21.25 35.85 -6.60
C GLU A 242 21.88 34.59 -7.23
N THR A 243 22.70 33.91 -6.44
CA THR A 243 23.59 32.81 -6.82
C THR A 243 22.86 31.52 -7.20
N GLU A 244 23.31 30.90 -8.29
CA GLU A 244 22.96 29.56 -8.75
C GLU A 244 23.16 28.50 -7.64
N SER A 245 22.09 27.79 -7.27
CA SER A 245 22.08 26.43 -6.67
C SER A 245 20.73 26.02 -6.06
N THR A 246 19.74 26.93 -5.92
CA THR A 246 18.46 26.60 -5.26
C THR A 246 17.35 26.06 -6.17
N ASP A 247 17.48 26.23 -7.50
CA ASP A 247 16.42 25.90 -8.46
C ASP A 247 16.34 24.41 -8.84
N ASP A 248 17.40 23.64 -8.59
CA ASP A 248 17.48 22.22 -9.02
C ASP A 248 16.42 21.33 -8.35
N HIS A 249 15.90 21.78 -7.21
CA HIS A 249 14.91 21.06 -6.40
C HIS A 249 13.52 21.74 -6.35
N LEU A 250 13.22 22.70 -7.23
CA LEU A 250 11.87 23.28 -7.33
C LEU A 250 10.99 22.45 -8.27
N LEU A 251 9.71 22.34 -7.92
CA LEU A 251 8.70 21.68 -8.76
C LEU A 251 9.11 20.25 -9.15
N GLU A 252 9.60 19.48 -8.18
CA GLU A 252 10.09 18.13 -8.42
C GLU A 252 8.99 17.25 -9.05
N PHE A 253 9.38 16.52 -10.10
CA PHE A 253 8.47 15.73 -10.91
C PHE A 253 8.65 14.24 -10.61
N TYR A 254 7.56 13.58 -10.24
CA TYR A 254 7.56 12.20 -9.78
C TYR A 254 6.66 11.35 -10.67
N ASN A 255 7.14 10.17 -11.02
CA ASN A 255 6.38 9.06 -11.60
C ASN A 255 6.42 7.81 -10.71
N GLU A 256 7.25 7.83 -9.66
CA GLU A 256 7.42 6.78 -8.67
C GLU A 256 7.36 7.40 -7.27
N LEU A 257 6.80 6.66 -6.29
CA LEU A 257 6.68 7.13 -4.91
C LEU A 257 8.06 7.31 -4.25
N PHE A 258 8.99 6.42 -4.59
CA PHE A 258 10.37 6.38 -4.11
C PHE A 258 11.32 6.35 -5.31
N PRO A 259 11.51 7.49 -6.02
CA PRO A 259 12.31 7.52 -7.25
C PRO A 259 13.78 7.30 -6.91
N VAL A 260 14.41 6.32 -7.54
CA VAL A 260 15.85 6.07 -7.39
C VAL A 260 16.55 6.60 -8.64
N PRO A 261 17.42 7.63 -8.53
CA PRO A 261 18.28 8.04 -9.63
C PRO A 261 19.20 6.90 -10.09
N ASP A 262 19.45 6.78 -11.40
CA ASP A 262 20.33 5.74 -11.95
C ASP A 262 21.74 5.76 -11.31
N SER A 263 22.23 6.94 -10.93
CA SER A 263 23.50 7.12 -10.23
C SER A 263 23.54 6.51 -8.82
N LEU A 264 22.37 6.20 -8.24
CA LEU A 264 22.20 5.55 -6.94
C LEU A 264 21.80 4.08 -7.05
N PHE A 265 21.76 3.51 -8.26
CA PHE A 265 21.53 2.08 -8.41
C PHE A 265 22.68 1.30 -7.77
N ALA A 266 22.34 0.42 -6.84
CA ALA A 266 23.33 -0.40 -6.18
C ALA A 266 23.97 -1.36 -7.19
N LYS A 267 25.26 -1.67 -6.99
CA LYS A 267 26.00 -2.57 -7.89
C LYS A 267 25.37 -3.97 -7.99
N ASN A 268 24.68 -4.42 -6.95
CA ASN A 268 24.00 -5.72 -6.90
C ASN A 268 22.54 -5.68 -7.39
N PHE A 269 22.08 -4.58 -7.99
CA PHE A 269 20.70 -4.45 -8.49
C PHE A 269 20.32 -5.55 -9.51
N LYS A 270 21.26 -6.13 -10.25
CA LYS A 270 20.97 -7.22 -11.19
C LYS A 270 20.90 -8.62 -10.55
N SER A 271 20.98 -8.71 -9.22
CA SER A 271 20.90 -9.98 -8.50
C SER A 271 19.46 -10.43 -8.31
N GLU A 272 19.25 -11.72 -8.00
CA GLU A 272 17.91 -12.25 -7.76
C GLU A 272 17.22 -11.58 -6.56
N PHE A 273 15.95 -11.20 -6.71
CA PHE A 273 15.16 -10.54 -5.67
C PHE A 273 14.27 -11.53 -4.91
N LYS A 274 14.79 -12.17 -3.84
CA LYS A 274 14.15 -13.33 -3.20
C LYS A 274 13.16 -12.97 -2.09
N PHE A 275 12.02 -13.65 -2.06
CA PHE A 275 11.02 -13.55 -1.00
C PHE A 275 11.05 -14.78 -0.08
N PHE A 276 11.26 -14.57 1.22
CA PHE A 276 11.22 -15.61 2.24
C PHE A 276 9.91 -15.55 3.02
N ILE A 277 9.29 -16.71 3.29
CA ILE A 277 8.14 -16.80 4.19
C ILE A 277 8.60 -17.19 5.60
N PRO A 278 8.23 -16.45 6.67
CA PRO A 278 8.50 -16.90 8.03
C PRO A 278 7.64 -18.11 8.43
N GLU A 279 8.27 -19.16 8.95
CA GLU A 279 7.62 -20.35 9.50
C GLU A 279 6.98 -20.02 10.86
N ASN A 280 5.66 -20.15 10.93
CA ASN A 280 4.89 -19.97 12.17
C ASN A 280 3.80 -21.05 12.33
N ASP A 281 4.12 -22.29 11.95
CA ASP A 281 3.17 -23.40 11.94
C ASP A 281 1.91 -23.13 11.10
N ASP A 282 2.07 -22.40 10.00
CA ASP A 282 1.01 -22.06 9.05
C ASP A 282 0.68 -23.26 8.15
N ARG A 283 0.01 -24.24 8.72
CA ARG A 283 -0.55 -25.43 8.07
C ARG A 283 -2.08 -25.47 8.17
N VAL A 284 -2.72 -26.24 7.30
CA VAL A 284 -4.18 -26.45 7.27
C VAL A 284 -4.52 -27.92 7.08
N ASP A 285 -5.69 -28.31 7.56
CA ASP A 285 -6.24 -29.65 7.37
C ASP A 285 -6.59 -29.86 5.89
N PRO A 286 -5.95 -30.76 5.14
CA PRO A 286 -6.32 -31.03 3.75
C PRO A 286 -7.76 -31.57 3.61
N ASN A 287 -8.28 -32.24 4.65
CA ASN A 287 -9.58 -32.91 4.67
C ASN A 287 -10.66 -32.13 5.45
N TYR A 288 -10.48 -30.83 5.64
CA TYR A 288 -11.44 -30.00 6.38
C TYR A 288 -12.84 -30.05 5.74
N ASP A 289 -13.85 -30.36 6.54
CA ASP A 289 -15.25 -30.25 6.14
C ASP A 289 -15.71 -28.80 6.29
N PHE A 290 -15.77 -28.08 5.18
CA PHE A 290 -16.23 -26.69 5.16
C PHE A 290 -17.73 -26.57 5.44
N PHE A 291 -18.55 -27.57 5.15
CA PHE A 291 -19.99 -27.49 5.40
C PHE A 291 -20.29 -27.57 6.90
N ASN A 292 -19.63 -28.49 7.61
CA ASN A 292 -19.86 -28.72 9.04
C ASN A 292 -18.80 -28.08 9.96
N ASP A 293 -17.85 -27.33 9.40
CA ASP A 293 -16.74 -26.68 10.12
C ASP A 293 -15.85 -27.65 10.93
N HIS A 294 -15.64 -28.86 10.43
CA HIS A 294 -15.10 -29.97 11.19
C HIS A 294 -13.76 -30.49 10.64
N SER A 295 -12.86 -30.87 11.56
CA SER A 295 -11.63 -31.63 11.31
C SER A 295 -11.73 -32.99 12.01
N GLU A 296 -11.15 -34.03 11.44
CA GLU A 296 -11.13 -35.37 12.06
C GLU A 296 -10.53 -35.35 13.47
N LYS A 297 -11.12 -36.14 14.39
CA LYS A 297 -10.76 -36.13 15.83
C LYS A 297 -9.34 -36.64 16.10
N ASP A 298 -8.91 -37.68 15.38
CA ASP A 298 -7.60 -38.33 15.58
C ASP A 298 -6.47 -37.70 14.73
N ARG A 299 -6.76 -36.57 14.08
CA ARG A 299 -5.81 -35.82 13.26
C ARG A 299 -4.68 -35.24 14.13
N ASN A 300 -3.43 -35.48 13.74
CA ASN A 300 -2.26 -34.79 14.28
C ASN A 300 -1.84 -33.64 13.35
N PRO A 301 -2.03 -32.36 13.72
CA PRO A 301 -1.70 -31.21 12.88
C PRO A 301 -0.21 -31.06 12.50
N LEU A 302 0.71 -31.75 13.18
CA LEU A 302 2.13 -31.75 12.78
C LEU A 302 2.39 -32.72 11.61
N ILE A 303 1.60 -33.79 11.51
CA ILE A 303 1.81 -34.88 10.55
C ILE A 303 0.81 -34.78 9.39
N ASN A 304 -0.45 -34.50 9.69
CA ASN A 304 -1.53 -34.57 8.71
C ASN A 304 -1.82 -33.24 8.01
N ASP A 305 -1.59 -32.10 8.68
CA ASP A 305 -1.85 -30.79 8.07
C ASP A 305 -0.75 -30.46 7.05
N VAL A 306 -1.12 -29.70 6.03
CA VAL A 306 -0.27 -29.37 4.88
C VAL A 306 0.06 -27.89 4.81
N TYR A 307 1.24 -27.58 4.30
CA TYR A 307 1.70 -26.23 3.99
C TYR A 307 1.14 -25.71 2.66
N ALA A 308 1.30 -24.41 2.43
CA ALA A 308 0.91 -23.77 1.17
C ALA A 308 1.57 -24.44 -0.06
N HIS A 309 2.86 -24.73 0.01
CA HIS A 309 3.61 -25.31 -1.11
C HIS A 309 3.16 -26.73 -1.47
N GLU A 310 2.67 -27.51 -0.49
CA GLU A 310 2.05 -28.82 -0.75
C GLU A 310 0.68 -28.66 -1.43
N ILE A 311 -0.12 -27.67 -1.00
CA ILE A 311 -1.41 -27.39 -1.65
C ILE A 311 -1.19 -27.00 -3.10
N PHE A 312 -0.30 -26.03 -3.39
CA PHE A 312 -0.08 -25.58 -4.77
C PHE A 312 0.77 -26.53 -5.62
N GLY A 313 1.48 -27.48 -5.00
CA GLY A 313 2.42 -28.38 -5.67
C GLY A 313 3.78 -27.75 -5.97
N THR A 314 3.91 -26.43 -5.75
CA THR A 314 5.17 -25.69 -5.82
C THR A 314 5.20 -24.61 -4.73
N PRO A 315 6.39 -24.22 -4.25
CA PRO A 315 6.52 -23.10 -3.32
C PRO A 315 6.05 -21.76 -3.92
N GLN A 316 5.42 -20.95 -3.08
CA GLN A 316 4.88 -19.62 -3.44
C GLN A 316 5.72 -18.50 -2.79
N TYR A 317 7.01 -18.75 -2.73
CA TYR A 317 8.08 -17.98 -2.11
C TYR A 317 9.40 -18.57 -2.62
N ASP A 318 10.54 -17.94 -2.36
CA ASP A 318 11.88 -18.39 -2.79
C ASP A 318 12.68 -19.06 -1.65
N GLY A 319 12.19 -18.97 -0.41
CA GLY A 319 12.82 -19.58 0.77
C GLY A 319 11.93 -19.54 2.01
N VAL A 320 12.34 -20.23 3.07
CA VAL A 320 11.66 -20.20 4.38
C VAL A 320 12.59 -19.63 5.44
N LEU A 321 12.04 -18.82 6.35
CA LEU A 321 12.75 -18.29 7.50
C LEU A 321 12.26 -18.95 8.79
N VAL A 322 13.15 -19.53 9.60
CA VAL A 322 12.81 -20.25 10.84
C VAL A 322 13.56 -19.64 12.01
N SER A 323 12.82 -19.15 13.01
CA SER A 323 13.42 -18.55 14.18
C SER A 323 13.75 -19.56 15.27
N LYS A 324 14.90 -19.35 15.92
CA LYS A 324 15.34 -20.15 17.07
C LYS A 324 14.31 -20.12 18.20
N VAL A 325 13.71 -18.96 18.47
CA VAL A 325 12.66 -18.83 19.49
C VAL A 325 11.42 -19.67 19.16
N ASN A 326 11.04 -19.79 17.88
CA ASN A 326 9.91 -20.65 17.49
C ASN A 326 10.22 -22.12 17.76
N ILE A 327 11.46 -22.54 17.59
CA ILE A 327 11.92 -23.90 17.94
C ILE A 327 11.98 -24.10 19.46
N ASP A 328 12.51 -23.13 20.21
CA ASP A 328 12.61 -23.24 21.68
C ASP A 328 11.24 -23.38 22.34
N ASN A 329 10.25 -22.65 21.82
CA ASN A 329 8.87 -22.71 22.27
C ASN A 329 8.06 -23.86 21.67
N ALA A 330 8.65 -24.66 20.76
CA ALA A 330 7.95 -25.76 20.14
C ALA A 330 7.71 -26.92 21.11
N THR A 331 6.63 -27.67 20.85
CA THR A 331 6.31 -28.90 21.59
C THR A 331 7.47 -29.89 21.50
N ARG A 332 7.61 -30.76 22.51
CA ARG A 332 8.63 -31.83 22.51
C ARG A 332 8.56 -32.67 21.23
N GLN A 333 7.35 -32.99 20.78
CA GLN A 333 7.14 -33.75 19.55
C GLN A 333 7.70 -33.02 18.31
N LYS A 334 7.40 -31.72 18.14
CA LYS A 334 7.93 -30.94 17.00
C LYS A 334 9.46 -30.88 17.03
N ARG A 335 10.07 -30.64 18.20
CA ARG A 335 11.53 -30.60 18.36
C ARG A 335 12.18 -31.94 18.01
N THR A 336 11.69 -33.04 18.58
CA THR A 336 12.23 -34.38 18.27
C THR A 336 12.09 -34.71 16.78
N LEU A 337 10.98 -34.37 16.14
CA LEU A 337 10.84 -34.57 14.69
C LEU A 337 11.90 -33.81 13.90
N ILE A 338 12.13 -32.52 14.20
CA ILE A 338 13.15 -31.70 13.54
C ILE A 338 14.55 -32.22 13.81
N GLU A 339 14.86 -32.64 15.04
CA GLU A 339 16.15 -33.23 15.42
C GLU A 339 16.42 -34.54 14.64
N ASP A 340 15.40 -35.38 14.45
CA ASP A 340 15.55 -36.67 13.80
C ASP A 340 15.67 -36.57 12.27
N MET A 341 14.97 -35.60 11.64
CA MET A 341 14.85 -35.53 10.16
C MET A 341 15.46 -34.27 9.51
N GLY A 342 15.85 -33.28 10.31
CA GLY A 342 16.31 -31.99 9.82
C GLY A 342 15.18 -31.05 9.36
N VAL A 343 15.51 -29.77 9.18
CA VAL A 343 14.51 -28.73 8.92
C VAL A 343 13.86 -28.84 7.53
N HIS A 344 14.60 -29.22 6.48
CA HIS A 344 14.02 -29.39 5.13
C HIS A 344 12.96 -30.47 5.09
N GLN A 345 13.26 -31.66 5.63
CA GLN A 345 12.31 -32.79 5.63
C GLN A 345 11.10 -32.50 6.53
N PHE A 346 11.31 -31.86 7.68
CA PHE A 346 10.19 -31.43 8.54
C PHE A 346 9.24 -30.47 7.81
N LEU A 347 9.80 -29.52 7.05
CA LEU A 347 9.03 -28.57 6.25
C LEU A 347 8.55 -29.12 4.90
N ARG A 348 8.92 -30.36 4.54
CA ARG A 348 8.55 -31.05 3.30
C ARG A 348 9.04 -30.33 2.05
N LEU A 349 10.22 -29.73 2.15
CA LEU A 349 10.88 -29.01 1.08
C LEU A 349 12.03 -29.83 0.50
N PRO A 350 12.37 -29.62 -0.79
CA PRO A 350 13.59 -30.18 -1.38
C PRO A 350 14.84 -29.82 -0.57
N SER A 351 15.85 -30.69 -0.54
CA SER A 351 17.07 -30.50 0.27
C SER A 351 17.93 -29.31 -0.16
N ASP A 352 17.74 -28.81 -1.38
CA ASP A 352 18.43 -27.63 -1.94
C ASP A 352 17.58 -26.35 -1.83
N TYR A 353 16.40 -26.44 -1.21
CA TYR A 353 15.48 -25.31 -1.09
C TYR A 353 15.93 -24.37 0.03
N PRO A 354 16.10 -23.05 -0.22
CA PRO A 354 16.65 -22.11 0.76
C PRO A 354 15.90 -22.05 2.09
N ILE A 355 16.58 -22.41 3.19
CA ILE A 355 16.10 -22.21 4.55
C ILE A 355 17.07 -21.32 5.35
N MET A 356 16.55 -20.21 5.84
CA MET A 356 17.27 -19.22 6.63
C MET A 356 16.89 -19.34 8.10
N GLY A 357 17.90 -19.41 8.97
CA GLY A 357 17.74 -19.39 10.41
C GLY A 357 18.00 -17.99 10.98
N ASP A 358 17.15 -17.56 11.91
CA ASP A 358 17.36 -16.34 12.69
C ASP A 358 17.14 -16.57 14.20
N CYS A 359 17.50 -15.59 15.01
CA CYS A 359 17.34 -15.68 16.47
C CYS A 359 15.93 -15.34 16.96
N GLY A 360 15.09 -14.66 16.17
CA GLY A 360 13.76 -14.24 16.60
C GLY A 360 13.77 -13.07 17.59
N ALA A 361 14.59 -12.04 17.35
CA ALA A 361 14.88 -10.94 18.29
C ALA A 361 13.68 -10.15 18.82
N PHE A 362 12.55 -10.15 18.10
CA PHE A 362 11.31 -9.55 18.59
C PHE A 362 10.82 -10.21 19.88
N SER A 363 11.10 -11.49 20.09
CA SER A 363 10.60 -12.25 21.23
C SER A 363 11.40 -12.05 22.52
N TYR A 364 12.63 -11.51 22.41
CA TYR A 364 13.48 -11.19 23.58
C TYR A 364 13.83 -9.70 23.64
N ILE A 365 13.03 -8.85 22.99
CA ILE A 365 13.26 -7.40 22.94
C ILE A 365 13.31 -6.73 24.32
N ASP A 366 12.60 -7.30 25.31
CA ASP A 366 12.53 -6.79 26.69
C ASP A 366 13.65 -7.32 27.59
N LYS A 367 14.56 -8.15 27.06
CA LYS A 367 15.76 -8.59 27.79
C LYS A 367 16.82 -7.49 27.74
N ASP A 368 17.72 -7.50 28.73
CA ASP A 368 18.86 -6.58 28.78
C ASP A 368 19.94 -6.94 27.75
N VAL A 369 20.11 -8.24 27.51
CA VAL A 369 21.01 -8.82 26.51
C VAL A 369 20.33 -9.99 25.78
N PRO A 370 20.76 -10.33 24.54
CA PRO A 370 20.25 -11.50 23.84
C PRO A 370 20.46 -12.78 24.68
N PRO A 371 19.49 -13.71 24.68
CA PRO A 371 19.55 -14.92 25.50
C PRO A 371 20.42 -16.04 24.90
N TYR A 372 21.09 -15.76 23.78
CA TYR A 372 21.82 -16.75 23.00
C TYR A 372 23.28 -16.34 22.85
N THR A 373 24.15 -17.33 22.98
CA THR A 373 25.56 -17.19 22.61
C THR A 373 25.79 -17.50 21.13
N THR A 374 26.88 -16.99 20.58
CA THR A 374 27.29 -17.25 19.19
C THR A 374 27.49 -18.75 18.93
N ASP A 375 28.05 -19.51 19.88
CA ASP A 375 28.29 -20.96 19.73
C ASP A 375 26.99 -21.76 19.67
N GLU A 376 26.02 -21.42 20.52
CA GLU A 376 24.71 -22.09 20.52
C GLU A 376 23.97 -21.90 19.20
N ILE A 377 24.05 -20.70 18.62
CA ILE A 377 23.36 -20.36 17.37
C ILE A 377 24.05 -21.00 16.16
N ILE A 378 25.38 -21.01 16.11
CA ILE A 378 26.13 -21.74 15.07
C ILE A 378 25.81 -23.24 15.14
N LYS A 379 25.82 -23.82 16.34
CA LYS A 379 25.48 -25.25 16.53
C LYS A 379 24.04 -25.53 16.10
N TYR A 380 23.10 -24.67 16.43
CA TYR A 380 21.71 -24.80 15.99
C TYR A 380 21.58 -24.83 14.47
N TYR A 381 22.25 -23.91 13.75
CA TYR A 381 22.19 -23.90 12.29
C TYR A 381 22.85 -25.13 11.65
N ASP A 382 23.98 -25.59 12.21
CA ASP A 382 24.70 -26.79 11.75
C ASP A 382 23.89 -28.07 11.98
N ASP A 383 23.44 -28.29 13.22
CA ASP A 383 22.72 -29.51 13.63
C ASP A 383 21.42 -29.71 12.84
N TYR A 384 20.68 -28.63 12.59
CA TYR A 384 19.36 -28.71 11.94
C TYR A 384 19.42 -28.57 10.42
N GLY A 385 20.62 -28.35 9.86
CA GLY A 385 20.86 -28.35 8.42
C GLY A 385 20.38 -27.11 7.69
N PHE A 386 20.57 -25.91 8.25
CA PHE A 386 20.19 -24.66 7.60
C PHE A 386 21.09 -24.32 6.39
N ASP A 387 20.55 -23.60 5.40
CA ASP A 387 21.34 -23.08 4.27
C ASP A 387 21.95 -21.70 4.58
N TYR A 388 21.26 -20.91 5.40
CA TYR A 388 21.67 -19.58 5.82
C TYR A 388 21.53 -19.42 7.33
N GLY A 389 22.52 -18.83 7.97
CA GLY A 389 22.53 -18.60 9.42
C GLY A 389 22.82 -17.14 9.75
N VAL A 390 21.90 -16.48 10.45
CA VAL A 390 22.01 -15.06 10.82
C VAL A 390 22.68 -14.91 12.20
N SER A 391 23.61 -13.96 12.32
CA SER A 391 24.27 -13.65 13.60
C SER A 391 23.28 -13.16 14.65
N VAL A 392 23.67 -13.18 15.93
CA VAL A 392 22.82 -12.72 17.04
C VAL A 392 22.70 -11.19 17.03
N ASP A 393 21.51 -10.67 17.27
CA ASP A 393 21.24 -9.23 17.37
C ASP A 393 20.37 -8.83 18.57
N HIS A 394 20.30 -7.52 18.78
CA HIS A 394 19.37 -6.90 19.71
C HIS A 394 18.65 -5.69 19.09
N LEU A 395 17.33 -5.80 18.91
CA LEU A 395 16.52 -4.77 18.24
C LEU A 395 16.60 -3.38 18.88
N ILE A 396 16.70 -2.35 18.03
CA ILE A 396 16.66 -0.93 18.40
C ILE A 396 15.37 -0.30 17.86
N VAL A 397 14.24 -0.55 18.53
CA VAL A 397 12.91 -0.08 18.11
C VAL A 397 12.11 0.47 19.28
N GLY A 398 11.04 1.23 18.99
CA GLY A 398 10.13 1.76 19.99
C GLY A 398 10.85 2.59 21.07
N PRO A 399 10.60 2.37 22.38
CA PRO A 399 11.21 3.17 23.45
C PRO A 399 12.74 3.06 23.48
N PHE A 400 13.29 1.90 23.09
CA PHE A 400 14.74 1.66 23.07
C PHE A 400 15.47 2.50 22.02
N LYS A 401 14.77 2.97 20.99
CA LYS A 401 15.32 3.88 19.97
C LYS A 401 15.56 5.29 20.53
N SER A 402 14.76 5.69 21.52
CA SER A 402 14.82 7.02 22.15
C SER A 402 15.80 7.09 23.32
N ASP A 403 16.17 5.95 23.91
CA ASP A 403 17.17 5.88 24.97
C ASP A 403 18.59 5.89 24.38
N GLU A 404 19.34 6.97 24.62
CA GLU A 404 20.69 7.17 24.08
C GLU A 404 21.71 6.13 24.57
N ILE A 405 21.53 5.59 25.79
CA ILE A 405 22.46 4.63 26.37
C ILE A 405 22.12 3.24 25.83
N ILE A 406 20.87 2.83 25.93
CA ILE A 406 20.43 1.49 25.53
C ILE A 406 20.62 1.29 24.02
N LYS A 407 20.27 2.28 23.18
CA LYS A 407 20.41 2.12 21.73
C LYS A 407 21.88 1.90 21.31
N LYS A 408 22.83 2.59 21.96
CA LYS A 408 24.26 2.41 21.70
C LYS A 408 24.73 1.05 22.20
N GLN A 409 24.34 0.63 23.40
CA GLN A 409 24.67 -0.70 23.91
C GLN A 409 24.17 -1.82 22.99
N ARG A 410 22.91 -1.74 22.52
CA ARG A 410 22.30 -2.71 21.60
C ARG A 410 22.96 -2.70 20.21
N TYR A 411 23.40 -1.54 19.76
CA TYR A 411 24.16 -1.40 18.53
C TYR A 411 25.52 -2.09 18.63
N GLU A 412 26.31 -1.77 19.67
CA GLU A 412 27.64 -2.35 19.88
C GLU A 412 27.59 -3.88 20.12
N ILE A 413 26.64 -4.37 20.92
CA ILE A 413 26.50 -5.83 21.14
C ILE A 413 26.15 -6.57 19.85
N THR A 414 25.30 -5.99 19.00
CA THR A 414 24.94 -6.58 17.69
C THR A 414 26.17 -6.67 16.78
N LEU A 415 26.99 -5.61 16.72
CA LEU A 415 28.21 -5.62 15.91
C LEU A 415 29.25 -6.61 16.45
N SER A 416 29.48 -6.62 17.76
CA SER A 416 30.41 -7.54 18.42
C SER A 416 30.03 -9.01 18.21
N MET A 417 28.74 -9.33 18.36
CA MET A 417 28.24 -10.69 18.09
C MET A 417 28.33 -11.06 16.61
N ALA A 418 28.10 -10.12 15.69
CA ALA A 418 28.30 -10.36 14.26
C ALA A 418 29.78 -10.61 13.91
N GLU A 419 30.72 -9.90 14.55
CA GLU A 419 32.16 -10.13 14.40
C GLU A 419 32.58 -11.51 14.95
N GLU A 420 32.13 -11.85 16.15
CA GLU A 420 32.37 -13.17 16.74
C GLU A 420 31.84 -14.29 15.83
N PHE A 421 30.62 -14.13 15.32
CA PHE A 421 29.95 -15.12 14.47
C PHE A 421 30.73 -15.42 13.19
N ILE A 422 31.17 -14.39 12.44
CA ILE A 422 31.93 -14.61 11.20
C ILE A 422 33.32 -15.18 11.46
N ASN A 423 33.97 -14.77 12.55
CA ASN A 423 35.29 -15.28 12.90
C ASN A 423 35.23 -16.77 13.27
N LYS A 424 34.23 -17.17 14.08
CA LYS A 424 34.00 -18.58 14.44
C LYS A 424 33.58 -19.42 13.26
N HIS A 425 32.73 -18.89 12.37
CA HIS A 425 32.33 -19.57 11.14
C HIS A 425 33.53 -19.82 10.22
N LYS A 426 34.34 -18.77 9.94
CA LYS A 426 35.54 -18.86 9.09
C LYS A 426 36.58 -19.84 9.64
N ALA A 427 36.78 -19.87 10.96
CA ALA A 427 37.71 -20.79 11.60
C ALA A 427 37.33 -22.27 11.43
N ASN A 428 36.06 -22.56 11.07
CA ASN A 428 35.51 -23.90 10.94
C ASN A 428 34.82 -24.09 9.57
N ARG A 429 35.29 -23.41 8.52
CA ARG A 429 34.63 -23.34 7.21
C ARG A 429 34.49 -24.70 6.51
N GLU A 430 35.34 -25.67 6.83
CA GLU A 430 35.23 -27.04 6.30
C GLU A 430 34.11 -27.85 6.96
N ARG A 431 33.69 -27.44 8.17
CA ARG A 431 32.62 -28.10 8.93
C ARG A 431 31.25 -27.53 8.59
N TYR A 432 31.11 -26.20 8.65
CA TYR A 432 29.80 -25.57 8.53
C TYR A 432 29.37 -25.41 7.07
N LYS A 433 28.19 -25.96 6.74
CA LYS A 433 27.62 -25.91 5.38
C LYS A 433 26.76 -24.67 5.14
N PHE A 434 26.22 -24.07 6.18
CA PHE A 434 25.38 -22.87 6.06
C PHE A 434 26.22 -21.64 5.71
N HIS A 435 25.61 -20.72 4.96
CA HIS A 435 26.21 -19.42 4.62
C HIS A 435 25.94 -18.39 5.74
N PRO A 436 26.98 -17.72 6.27
CA PRO A 436 26.80 -16.77 7.37
C PRO A 436 26.22 -15.44 6.89
N ILE A 437 25.26 -14.90 7.62
CA ILE A 437 24.64 -13.59 7.37
C ILE A 437 24.86 -12.70 8.59
N GLY A 438 25.47 -11.54 8.38
CA GLY A 438 25.65 -10.55 9.45
C GLY A 438 24.43 -9.63 9.53
N ILE A 439 23.77 -9.59 10.69
CA ILE A 439 22.63 -8.71 10.91
C ILE A 439 23.07 -7.35 11.45
N VAL A 440 22.49 -6.27 10.93
CA VAL A 440 22.68 -4.91 11.41
C VAL A 440 21.41 -4.37 12.06
N GLN A 441 21.63 -3.56 13.09
CA GLN A 441 20.60 -2.74 13.74
C GLN A 441 21.02 -1.27 13.66
N GLY A 442 20.06 -0.36 13.79
CA GLY A 442 20.30 1.08 13.75
C GLY A 442 19.03 1.86 14.07
N TRP A 443 19.16 3.18 14.20
CA TRP A 443 18.03 4.09 14.50
C TRP A 443 17.84 5.20 13.46
N ASP A 444 18.87 5.46 12.64
CA ASP A 444 18.88 6.44 11.56
C ASP A 444 19.72 5.97 10.36
N PRO A 445 19.61 6.61 9.17
CA PRO A 445 20.37 6.19 7.99
C PRO A 445 21.88 6.06 8.22
N VAL A 446 22.47 6.98 8.98
CA VAL A 446 23.92 7.02 9.22
C VAL A 446 24.38 5.83 10.07
N SER A 447 23.64 5.49 11.13
CA SER A 447 23.94 4.32 11.99
C SER A 447 23.86 3.01 11.20
N PHE A 448 22.83 2.84 10.37
CA PHE A 448 22.71 1.67 9.50
C PHE A 448 23.88 1.58 8.51
N ARG A 449 24.22 2.67 7.81
CA ARG A 449 25.37 2.69 6.90
C ARG A 449 26.66 2.31 7.60
N LYS A 450 26.96 2.88 8.77
CA LYS A 450 28.19 2.58 9.51
C LYS A 450 28.27 1.10 9.90
N ALA A 451 27.17 0.51 10.36
CA ALA A 451 27.09 -0.91 10.67
C ALA A 451 27.34 -1.78 9.42
N VAL A 452 26.70 -1.44 8.29
CA VAL A 452 26.89 -2.15 7.01
C VAL A 452 28.35 -2.07 6.55
N GLN A 453 28.98 -0.89 6.57
CA GLN A 453 30.39 -0.73 6.21
C GLN A 453 31.31 -1.56 7.12
N HIS A 454 31.01 -1.62 8.42
CA HIS A 454 31.76 -2.45 9.35
C HIS A 454 31.64 -3.94 9.01
N LEU A 455 30.44 -4.48 8.79
CA LEU A 455 30.26 -5.88 8.40
C LEU A 455 30.91 -6.22 7.04
N ILE A 456 30.87 -5.30 6.07
CA ILE A 456 31.62 -5.44 4.82
C ILE A 456 33.12 -5.56 5.11
N SER A 457 33.68 -4.74 6.02
CA SER A 457 35.10 -4.80 6.37
C SER A 457 35.50 -6.12 7.05
N LEU A 458 34.57 -6.77 7.76
CA LEU A 458 34.75 -8.10 8.33
C LEU A 458 34.68 -9.23 7.28
N GLY A 459 34.30 -8.90 6.05
CA GLY A 459 34.22 -9.83 4.92
C GLY A 459 32.92 -10.61 4.83
N TYR A 460 31.81 -10.06 5.34
CA TYR A 460 30.47 -10.54 4.99
C TYR A 460 30.17 -10.19 3.52
N ASP A 461 29.68 -11.17 2.76
CA ASP A 461 29.13 -10.99 1.40
C ASP A 461 27.59 -11.06 1.39
N TYR A 462 26.99 -11.39 2.54
CA TYR A 462 25.55 -11.38 2.80
C TYR A 462 25.28 -10.73 4.16
N ILE A 463 24.51 -9.64 4.17
CA ILE A 463 24.05 -8.96 5.37
C ILE A 463 22.52 -8.92 5.45
N ALA A 464 21.98 -8.62 6.63
CA ALA A 464 20.57 -8.39 6.83
C ALA A 464 20.29 -7.11 7.64
N LEU A 465 19.26 -6.36 7.28
CA LEU A 465 18.82 -5.16 8.00
C LEU A 465 17.66 -5.51 8.94
N GLY A 466 17.90 -5.44 10.25
CA GLY A 466 16.92 -5.67 11.30
C GLY A 466 16.21 -4.40 11.78
N GLY A 467 15.14 -4.57 12.56
CA GLY A 467 14.44 -3.44 13.21
C GLY A 467 13.49 -2.63 12.31
N LEU A 468 13.34 -3.00 11.03
CA LEU A 468 12.61 -2.22 10.03
C LEU A 468 11.17 -2.70 9.74
N ALA A 469 10.74 -3.84 10.30
CA ALA A 469 9.44 -4.44 9.99
C ALA A 469 8.24 -3.49 10.17
N ARG A 470 8.27 -2.64 11.21
CA ARG A 470 7.22 -1.65 11.54
C ARG A 470 7.54 -0.23 11.06
N GLU A 471 8.66 -0.04 10.36
CA GLU A 471 9.14 1.27 9.93
C GLU A 471 8.44 1.73 8.64
N GLN A 472 8.28 3.03 8.48
CA GLN A 472 7.62 3.61 7.30
C GLN A 472 8.51 3.46 6.05
N SER A 473 7.88 3.31 4.88
CA SER A 473 8.59 3.08 3.62
C SER A 473 9.56 4.21 3.28
N GLU A 474 9.20 5.46 3.61
CA GLU A 474 10.04 6.66 3.46
C GLU A 474 11.34 6.54 4.26
N LYS A 475 11.24 6.05 5.50
CA LYS A 475 12.41 5.93 6.38
C LYS A 475 13.31 4.78 5.94
N ILE A 476 12.74 3.66 5.51
CA ILE A 476 13.49 2.53 4.93
C ILE A 476 14.20 2.99 3.65
N TYR A 477 13.49 3.73 2.78
CA TYR A 477 14.06 4.31 1.57
C TYR A 477 15.30 5.17 1.86
N GLU A 478 15.23 6.10 2.83
CA GLU A 478 16.38 6.94 3.20
C GLU A 478 17.55 6.12 3.78
N ILE A 479 17.27 5.05 4.54
CA ILE A 479 18.31 4.14 5.03
C ILE A 479 19.01 3.43 3.86
N LEU A 480 18.23 2.86 2.94
CA LEU A 480 18.77 2.14 1.78
C LEU A 480 19.54 3.07 0.83
N LYS A 481 19.07 4.32 0.68
CA LYS A 481 19.74 5.36 -0.11
C LYS A 481 21.12 5.70 0.44
N GLU A 482 21.26 5.77 1.77
CA GLU A 482 22.54 6.00 2.44
C GLU A 482 23.49 4.79 2.34
N ILE A 483 22.95 3.56 2.23
CA ILE A 483 23.73 2.31 2.11
C ILE A 483 24.18 2.04 0.67
N SER A 484 23.32 2.28 -0.33
CA SER A 484 23.52 1.88 -1.73
C SER A 484 24.92 2.18 -2.30
N PRO A 485 25.52 3.38 -2.08
CA PRO A 485 26.85 3.70 -2.60
C PRO A 485 27.99 2.81 -2.09
N TYR A 486 27.79 2.11 -0.97
CA TYR A 486 28.79 1.30 -0.29
C TYR A 486 28.69 -0.20 -0.61
N ILE A 487 27.71 -0.60 -1.42
CA ILE A 487 27.59 -1.99 -1.88
C ILE A 487 28.84 -2.34 -2.73
N PRO A 488 29.64 -3.35 -2.32
CA PRO A 488 31.00 -3.50 -2.85
C PRO A 488 31.02 -4.05 -4.28
N HIS A 489 30.15 -5.00 -4.61
CA HIS A 489 30.14 -5.73 -5.88
C HIS A 489 28.78 -6.38 -6.18
N GLU A 490 28.60 -6.85 -7.41
CA GLU A 490 27.32 -7.37 -7.95
C GLU A 490 26.77 -8.59 -7.20
N LYS A 491 27.65 -9.41 -6.60
CA LYS A 491 27.27 -10.62 -5.84
C LYS A 491 26.90 -10.35 -4.38
N PHE A 492 27.03 -9.11 -3.91
CA PHE A 492 26.76 -8.78 -2.51
C PHE A 492 25.26 -8.90 -2.25
N ARG A 493 24.88 -9.55 -1.16
CA ARG A 493 23.49 -9.77 -0.80
C ARG A 493 23.11 -8.95 0.42
N MET A 494 21.92 -8.35 0.35
CA MET A 494 21.30 -7.64 1.45
C MET A 494 19.87 -8.16 1.63
N HIS A 495 19.56 -8.63 2.84
CA HIS A 495 18.24 -9.08 3.26
C HIS A 495 17.52 -7.98 4.05
N LEU A 496 16.23 -7.80 3.84
CA LEU A 496 15.41 -6.84 4.58
C LEU A 496 14.39 -7.58 5.46
N PHE A 497 14.57 -7.48 6.79
CA PHE A 497 13.76 -8.27 7.71
C PHE A 497 12.34 -7.73 7.93
N GLY A 498 11.35 -8.60 7.73
CA GLY A 498 9.94 -8.36 8.05
C GLY A 498 9.26 -7.30 7.17
N VAL A 499 9.84 -6.93 6.03
CA VAL A 499 9.32 -5.88 5.14
C VAL A 499 8.81 -6.47 3.85
N ALA A 500 7.50 -6.40 3.66
CA ALA A 500 6.85 -6.50 2.35
C ALA A 500 5.98 -5.25 2.14
N ARG A 501 6.11 -4.65 0.96
CA ARG A 501 5.34 -3.49 0.49
C ARG A 501 4.78 -3.79 -0.91
N ASP A 502 4.06 -2.83 -1.49
CA ASP A 502 3.64 -2.90 -2.88
C ASP A 502 4.85 -3.02 -3.83
N MET A 503 4.62 -3.53 -5.05
CA MET A 503 5.70 -3.83 -6.00
C MET A 503 6.51 -2.59 -6.43
N ARG A 504 5.90 -1.40 -6.46
CA ARG A 504 6.63 -0.17 -6.81
C ARG A 504 7.66 0.15 -5.72
N THR A 505 7.22 0.12 -4.46
CA THR A 505 8.12 0.32 -3.32
C THR A 505 9.21 -0.75 -3.26
N MET A 506 8.85 -2.02 -3.48
CA MET A 506 9.84 -3.12 -3.48
C MET A 506 10.84 -2.98 -4.64
N SER A 507 10.42 -2.51 -5.82
CA SER A 507 11.29 -2.18 -6.95
C SER A 507 12.32 -1.13 -6.56
N SER A 508 11.90 -0.03 -5.92
CA SER A 508 12.82 1.00 -5.42
C SER A 508 13.82 0.46 -4.39
N PHE A 509 13.37 -0.40 -3.47
CA PHE A 509 14.27 -1.02 -2.50
C PHE A 509 15.30 -1.94 -3.17
N HIS A 510 14.89 -2.66 -4.22
CA HIS A 510 15.80 -3.49 -5.00
C HIS A 510 16.82 -2.66 -5.78
N LYS A 511 16.40 -1.55 -6.41
CA LYS A 511 17.30 -0.56 -7.05
C LYS A 511 18.38 -0.05 -6.07
N LEU A 512 18.04 0.07 -4.77
CA LEU A 512 18.97 0.47 -3.71
C LEU A 512 19.74 -0.69 -3.05
N GLY A 513 19.65 -1.89 -3.62
CA GLY A 513 20.52 -3.03 -3.31
C GLY A 513 19.92 -4.12 -2.43
N VAL A 514 18.63 -4.06 -2.10
CA VAL A 514 17.95 -5.16 -1.41
C VAL A 514 17.83 -6.36 -2.37
N THR A 515 18.43 -7.49 -2.00
CA THR A 515 18.42 -8.73 -2.80
C THR A 515 17.42 -9.75 -2.27
N SER A 516 16.98 -9.61 -1.02
CA SER A 516 15.99 -10.52 -0.45
C SER A 516 15.23 -9.85 0.69
N PHE A 517 14.08 -10.39 1.04
CA PHE A 517 13.28 -9.92 2.16
C PHE A 517 12.39 -11.04 2.68
N ASP A 518 11.95 -10.95 3.92
CA ASP A 518 10.93 -11.85 4.47
C ASP A 518 9.68 -11.09 4.91
N SER A 519 8.52 -11.74 4.82
CA SER A 519 7.32 -11.22 5.44
C SER A 519 6.20 -12.25 5.55
N SER A 520 5.55 -12.29 6.71
CA SER A 520 4.27 -12.97 6.89
C SER A 520 3.06 -12.06 6.62
N SER A 521 3.28 -10.80 6.21
CA SER A 521 2.21 -9.81 6.02
C SER A 521 1.15 -10.25 4.99
N PRO A 522 1.50 -10.72 3.77
CA PRO A 522 0.50 -11.18 2.81
C PRO A 522 -0.41 -12.29 3.39
N LEU A 523 0.20 -13.25 4.08
CA LEU A 523 -0.47 -14.37 4.73
C LEU A 523 -1.37 -13.90 5.89
N ARG A 524 -0.81 -13.18 6.87
CA ARG A 524 -1.50 -12.82 8.12
C ARG A 524 -2.60 -11.78 7.92
N ARG A 525 -2.52 -10.93 6.88
CA ARG A 525 -3.60 -9.98 6.54
C ARG A 525 -4.94 -10.66 6.31
N ALA A 526 -4.95 -11.93 5.91
CA ALA A 526 -6.18 -12.70 5.75
C ALA A 526 -7.02 -12.82 7.04
N TRP A 527 -6.43 -12.70 8.24
CA TRP A 527 -7.16 -12.73 9.52
C TRP A 527 -6.83 -11.61 10.52
N LEU A 528 -5.70 -10.91 10.36
CA LEU A 528 -5.36 -9.75 11.20
C LEU A 528 -5.74 -8.41 10.56
N GLY A 529 -6.06 -8.39 9.26
CA GLY A 529 -6.41 -7.18 8.53
C GLY A 529 -7.83 -6.67 8.83
N THR A 530 -8.00 -5.36 8.89
CA THR A 530 -9.29 -4.68 9.11
C THR A 530 -9.97 -4.22 7.81
N GLY A 531 -9.74 -4.93 6.70
CA GLY A 531 -10.38 -4.62 5.41
C GLY A 531 -9.64 -5.09 4.14
N HIS A 532 -8.43 -5.61 4.29
CA HIS A 532 -7.60 -6.12 3.19
C HIS A 532 -7.33 -7.62 3.36
N ASN A 533 -8.40 -8.42 3.46
CA ASN A 533 -8.27 -9.84 3.79
C ASN A 533 -8.07 -10.72 2.56
N TYR A 534 -8.58 -10.32 1.39
CA TYR A 534 -8.43 -11.05 0.12
C TYR A 534 -7.71 -10.18 -0.90
N HIS A 535 -6.57 -10.64 -1.42
CA HIS A 535 -5.76 -9.92 -2.39
C HIS A 535 -6.09 -10.31 -3.84
N THR A 536 -5.90 -9.38 -4.77
CA THR A 536 -5.97 -9.65 -6.22
C THR A 536 -4.70 -9.19 -6.93
N LYS A 537 -4.44 -9.75 -8.12
CA LYS A 537 -3.26 -9.41 -8.92
C LYS A 537 -3.21 -7.94 -9.34
N SER A 538 -4.36 -7.28 -9.49
CA SER A 538 -4.43 -5.84 -9.80
C SER A 538 -3.95 -4.94 -8.66
N GLY A 539 -3.71 -5.50 -7.47
CA GLY A 539 -3.39 -4.73 -6.26
C GLY A 539 -4.63 -4.32 -5.45
N LYS A 540 -5.85 -4.51 -5.99
CA LYS A 540 -7.09 -4.31 -5.22
C LYS A 540 -7.22 -5.38 -4.13
N HIS A 541 -7.79 -5.00 -3.00
CA HIS A 541 -7.98 -5.86 -1.84
C HIS A 541 -9.42 -5.75 -1.34
N TYR A 542 -9.95 -6.85 -0.82
CA TYR A 542 -11.33 -6.94 -0.35
C TYR A 542 -11.40 -7.37 1.11
N THR A 543 -12.46 -6.93 1.78
CA THR A 543 -12.79 -7.36 3.14
C THR A 543 -13.44 -8.73 3.10
N ALA A 544 -12.98 -9.66 3.93
CA ALA A 544 -13.62 -10.97 4.04
C ALA A 544 -14.93 -10.87 4.83
N ILE A 545 -15.93 -11.64 4.43
CA ILE A 545 -17.27 -11.63 5.03
C ILE A 545 -17.22 -12.29 6.41
N ARG A 546 -17.50 -11.53 7.47
CA ARG A 546 -17.39 -12.02 8.84
C ARG A 546 -18.62 -12.84 9.22
N ILE A 547 -18.42 -14.14 9.37
CA ILE A 547 -19.44 -15.07 9.88
C ILE A 547 -18.80 -15.88 11.02
N PRO A 548 -18.63 -15.28 12.22
CA PRO A 548 -18.02 -15.98 13.34
C PRO A 548 -18.89 -17.17 13.77
N GLU A 549 -18.22 -18.21 14.26
CA GLU A 549 -18.88 -19.42 14.71
C GLU A 549 -19.75 -19.17 15.94
N ALA A 550 -21.01 -19.57 15.87
CA ALA A 550 -21.93 -19.55 17.00
C ALA A 550 -21.55 -20.67 17.97
N LYS A 551 -20.80 -20.29 19.01
CA LYS A 551 -20.44 -21.14 20.15
C LYS A 551 -20.95 -20.54 21.46
N GLU A 552 -21.53 -21.38 22.31
CA GLU A 552 -21.88 -21.02 23.69
C GLU A 552 -20.64 -20.80 24.55
N THR A 553 -19.55 -21.51 24.24
CA THR A 553 -18.38 -21.62 25.12
C THR A 553 -17.29 -20.60 24.85
N ALA A 554 -17.25 -19.99 23.65
CA ALA A 554 -16.21 -19.05 23.24
C ALA A 554 -16.67 -18.05 22.16
N GLY A 555 -15.90 -16.98 21.98
CA GLY A 555 -16.05 -16.06 20.86
C GLY A 555 -17.12 -14.97 21.04
N ARG A 556 -17.47 -14.31 19.94
CA ARG A 556 -18.34 -13.13 19.92
C ARG A 556 -19.78 -13.46 20.35
N VAL A 557 -20.31 -14.59 19.90
CA VAL A 557 -21.69 -15.02 20.21
C VAL A 557 -21.87 -15.24 21.71
N LYS A 558 -20.95 -15.96 22.39
CA LYS A 558 -20.95 -16.06 23.86
C LYS A 558 -21.05 -14.71 24.54
N LYS A 559 -20.25 -13.73 24.10
CA LYS A 559 -20.26 -12.37 24.67
C LYS A 559 -21.62 -11.71 24.49
N MET A 560 -22.23 -11.81 23.30
CA MET A 560 -23.56 -11.25 23.05
C MET A 560 -24.65 -11.91 23.92
N ILE A 561 -24.59 -13.23 24.11
CA ILE A 561 -25.50 -13.97 25.00
C ILE A 561 -25.33 -13.51 26.45
N GLN A 562 -24.09 -13.39 26.93
CA GLN A 562 -23.78 -12.88 28.28
C GLN A 562 -24.25 -11.44 28.49
N GLU A 563 -24.28 -10.63 27.43
CA GLU A 563 -24.82 -9.26 27.42
C GLU A 563 -26.35 -9.22 27.27
N GLY A 564 -27.03 -10.39 27.23
CA GLY A 564 -28.49 -10.47 27.12
C GLY A 564 -29.06 -10.08 25.75
N LYS A 565 -28.24 -10.12 24.69
CA LYS A 565 -28.62 -9.67 23.34
C LYS A 565 -29.34 -10.72 22.47
N GLY A 566 -29.60 -11.91 23.01
CA GLY A 566 -30.34 -12.96 22.31
C GLY A 566 -29.99 -14.37 22.81
N GLU A 567 -30.77 -15.35 22.37
CA GLU A 567 -30.57 -16.75 22.68
C GLU A 567 -29.60 -17.43 21.69
N PHE A 568 -28.87 -18.45 22.16
CA PHE A 568 -27.92 -19.19 21.34
C PHE A 568 -28.54 -19.74 20.04
N GLN A 569 -29.74 -20.30 20.11
CA GLN A 569 -30.41 -20.88 18.95
C GLN A 569 -30.69 -19.82 17.86
N ALA A 570 -31.00 -18.58 18.24
CA ALA A 570 -31.21 -17.50 17.30
C ALA A 570 -29.90 -17.14 16.56
N PHE A 571 -28.78 -17.02 17.28
CA PHE A 571 -27.45 -16.83 16.64
C PHE A 571 -27.10 -17.99 15.72
N LYS A 572 -27.36 -19.23 16.14
CA LYS A 572 -27.08 -20.41 15.34
C LYS A 572 -27.91 -20.44 14.06
N ASN A 573 -29.20 -20.09 14.13
CA ASN A 573 -30.07 -20.05 12.95
C ASN A 573 -29.61 -18.99 11.94
N LEU A 574 -29.33 -17.76 12.39
CA LEU A 574 -28.87 -16.68 11.50
C LEU A 574 -27.49 -16.97 10.89
N GLU A 575 -26.59 -17.58 11.66
CA GLU A 575 -25.30 -18.04 11.15
C GLU A 575 -25.48 -19.03 9.99
N GLN A 576 -26.34 -20.05 10.16
CA GLN A 576 -26.59 -21.05 9.12
C GLN A 576 -27.33 -20.45 7.92
N GLU A 577 -28.27 -19.52 8.15
CA GLU A 577 -28.95 -18.76 7.10
C GLU A 577 -27.92 -17.99 6.25
N ALA A 578 -26.98 -17.28 6.87
CA ALA A 578 -25.94 -16.53 6.17
C ALA A 578 -24.98 -17.44 5.37
N LEU A 579 -24.52 -18.56 5.95
CA LEU A 579 -23.63 -19.51 5.26
C LEU A 579 -24.32 -20.17 4.05
N ASN A 580 -25.57 -20.59 4.21
CA ASN A 580 -26.34 -21.21 3.14
C ASN A 580 -26.65 -20.21 2.03
N ALA A 581 -26.99 -18.96 2.39
CA ALA A 581 -27.24 -17.91 1.42
C ALA A 581 -25.99 -17.59 0.58
N LEU A 582 -24.80 -17.51 1.20
CA LEU A 582 -23.54 -17.32 0.45
C LEU A 582 -23.28 -18.44 -0.55
N ARG A 583 -23.48 -19.70 -0.15
CA ARG A 583 -23.26 -20.86 -1.04
C ARG A 583 -24.27 -20.92 -2.19
N ALA A 584 -25.54 -20.64 -1.89
CA ALA A 584 -26.60 -20.54 -2.89
C ALA A 584 -26.32 -19.39 -3.88
N PHE A 585 -25.82 -18.25 -3.40
CA PHE A 585 -25.39 -17.13 -4.25
C PHE A 585 -24.19 -17.47 -5.13
N SER A 586 -23.21 -18.20 -4.59
CA SER A 586 -22.07 -18.70 -5.37
C SER A 586 -22.55 -19.60 -6.51
N SER A 587 -23.52 -20.48 -6.23
CA SER A 587 -24.10 -21.42 -7.19
C SER A 587 -25.08 -20.79 -8.19
N GLY A 588 -25.46 -19.52 -7.99
CA GLY A 588 -26.44 -18.81 -8.82
C GLY A 588 -27.90 -19.09 -8.47
N ASP A 589 -28.18 -19.75 -7.35
CA ASP A 589 -29.54 -20.14 -6.93
C ASP A 589 -30.34 -18.98 -6.31
N ILE A 590 -29.65 -17.96 -5.79
CA ILE A 590 -30.28 -16.75 -5.23
C ILE A 590 -29.60 -15.48 -5.73
N GLU A 591 -30.37 -14.38 -5.72
CA GLU A 591 -29.87 -13.06 -6.07
C GLU A 591 -28.97 -12.46 -4.97
N PHE A 592 -28.10 -11.56 -5.40
CA PHE A 592 -27.13 -10.86 -4.54
C PHE A 592 -27.79 -10.16 -3.33
N GLU A 593 -28.92 -9.46 -3.52
CA GLU A 593 -29.57 -8.72 -2.42
C GLU A 593 -30.09 -9.66 -1.32
N ILE A 594 -30.53 -10.86 -1.67
CA ILE A 594 -30.99 -11.88 -0.71
C ILE A 594 -29.81 -12.36 0.13
N ALA A 595 -28.68 -12.66 -0.52
CA ALA A 595 -27.47 -13.10 0.16
C ALA A 595 -26.92 -12.03 1.11
N LEU A 596 -26.83 -10.79 0.62
CA LEU A 596 -26.35 -9.66 1.41
C LEU A 596 -27.26 -9.42 2.63
N ALA A 597 -28.57 -9.45 2.46
CA ALA A 597 -29.52 -9.27 3.56
C ALA A 597 -29.34 -10.34 4.66
N ALA A 598 -29.16 -11.61 4.30
CA ALA A 598 -28.93 -12.69 5.26
C ALA A 598 -27.64 -12.49 6.07
N ILE A 599 -26.57 -12.06 5.42
CA ILE A 599 -25.28 -11.76 6.08
C ILE A 599 -25.41 -10.59 7.05
N LEU A 600 -26.02 -9.48 6.59
CA LEU A 600 -26.17 -8.27 7.40
C LEU A 600 -27.10 -8.48 8.60
N LYS A 601 -28.08 -9.37 8.49
CA LYS A 601 -28.94 -9.76 9.61
C LYS A 601 -28.16 -10.44 10.73
N TYR A 602 -27.18 -11.29 10.39
CA TYR A 602 -26.28 -11.89 11.39
C TYR A 602 -25.29 -10.86 11.97
N ASP A 603 -24.72 -10.01 11.10
CA ASP A 603 -23.80 -8.91 11.48
C ASP A 603 -24.45 -7.94 12.49
N GLU A 604 -25.71 -7.56 12.23
CA GLU A 604 -26.52 -6.72 13.11
C GLU A 604 -26.71 -7.35 14.49
N MET A 605 -27.03 -8.64 14.56
CA MET A 605 -27.20 -9.36 15.82
C MET A 605 -25.91 -9.40 16.65
N LEU A 606 -24.74 -9.34 16.02
CA LEU A 606 -23.43 -9.30 16.67
C LEU A 606 -23.03 -7.89 17.16
N GLY A 607 -23.89 -6.90 16.92
CA GLY A 607 -23.66 -5.49 17.26
C GLY A 607 -22.51 -4.86 16.47
N GLU A 608 -22.31 -5.29 15.22
CA GLU A 608 -21.31 -4.74 14.31
C GLU A 608 -21.88 -3.54 13.51
N LYS A 609 -21.00 -2.71 12.95
CA LYS A 609 -21.41 -1.47 12.27
C LYS A 609 -21.98 -1.79 10.88
N ARG A 610 -23.28 -2.05 10.83
CA ARG A 610 -24.04 -2.43 9.63
C ARG A 610 -23.71 -1.58 8.38
N GLU A 611 -23.64 -0.25 8.53
CA GLU A 611 -23.38 0.65 7.40
C GLU A 611 -21.99 0.47 6.76
N VAL A 612 -20.96 0.15 7.56
CA VAL A 612 -19.59 0.00 7.03
C VAL A 612 -19.42 -1.36 6.35
N HIS A 613 -20.02 -2.41 6.93
CA HIS A 613 -19.91 -3.76 6.39
C HIS A 613 -20.75 -3.97 5.13
N GLU A 614 -21.92 -3.35 5.04
CA GLU A 614 -22.78 -3.45 3.86
C GLU A 614 -22.03 -3.05 2.57
N GLU A 615 -21.36 -1.89 2.57
CA GLU A 615 -20.67 -1.43 1.37
C GLU A 615 -19.50 -2.35 0.97
N LEU A 616 -18.73 -2.82 1.95
CA LEU A 616 -17.58 -3.69 1.73
C LEU A 616 -18.01 -5.09 1.23
N TYR A 617 -19.09 -5.63 1.78
CA TYR A 617 -19.64 -6.93 1.36
C TYR A 617 -20.32 -6.82 -0.01
N ARG A 618 -21.03 -5.71 -0.28
CA ARG A 618 -21.62 -5.40 -1.59
C ARG A 618 -20.55 -5.35 -2.68
N GLU A 619 -19.45 -4.64 -2.44
CA GLU A 619 -18.32 -4.56 -3.38
C GLU A 619 -17.76 -5.96 -3.68
N LEU A 620 -17.42 -6.73 -2.64
CA LEU A 620 -16.87 -8.08 -2.79
C LEU A 620 -17.81 -9.02 -3.56
N LEU A 621 -19.10 -9.07 -3.17
CA LEU A 621 -20.07 -9.99 -3.76
C LEU A 621 -20.48 -9.59 -5.18
N THR A 622 -20.41 -8.30 -5.52
CA THR A 622 -20.68 -7.83 -6.89
C THR A 622 -19.52 -8.15 -7.82
N GLU A 623 -18.28 -7.93 -7.38
CA GLU A 623 -17.09 -8.12 -8.23
C GLU A 623 -16.61 -9.58 -8.30
N ARG A 624 -17.05 -10.44 -7.37
CA ARG A 624 -16.79 -11.90 -7.33
C ARG A 624 -15.32 -12.27 -7.64
N PRO A 625 -14.31 -11.63 -7.01
CA PRO A 625 -12.91 -11.76 -7.39
C PRO A 625 -12.29 -13.14 -7.09
N TRP A 626 -12.98 -14.01 -6.34
CA TRP A 626 -12.53 -15.39 -6.11
C TRP A 626 -12.82 -16.31 -7.28
N GLU A 627 -13.86 -16.03 -8.07
CA GLU A 627 -14.24 -16.87 -9.21
C GLU A 627 -13.32 -16.70 -10.40
N SER A 628 -12.82 -15.47 -10.60
CA SER A 628 -11.82 -15.14 -11.62
C SER A 628 -10.41 -15.59 -11.24
N CYS A 629 -10.19 -16.04 -10.00
CA CYS A 629 -8.90 -16.53 -9.56
C CYS A 629 -8.71 -18.01 -9.88
N GLU A 630 -7.69 -18.31 -10.69
CA GLU A 630 -7.35 -19.68 -11.09
C GLU A 630 -6.48 -20.44 -10.07
N CYS A 631 -6.21 -19.86 -8.90
CA CYS A 631 -5.35 -20.52 -7.91
C CYS A 631 -6.05 -21.74 -7.28
N LYS A 632 -5.28 -22.76 -6.91
CA LYS A 632 -5.82 -24.03 -6.39
C LYS A 632 -6.68 -23.85 -5.13
N VAL A 633 -6.40 -22.85 -4.29
CA VAL A 633 -7.25 -22.53 -3.13
C VAL A 633 -8.62 -22.04 -3.58
N CYS A 634 -8.72 -20.95 -4.36
CA CYS A 634 -9.99 -20.40 -4.81
C CYS A 634 -10.81 -21.43 -5.60
N ARG A 635 -10.16 -22.23 -6.45
CA ARG A 635 -10.83 -23.29 -7.23
C ARG A 635 -11.33 -24.45 -6.38
N SER A 636 -10.75 -24.70 -5.20
CA SER A 636 -11.13 -25.86 -4.37
C SER A 636 -12.18 -25.55 -3.31
N ILE A 637 -12.20 -24.33 -2.77
CA ILE A 637 -13.13 -23.95 -1.70
C ILE A 637 -14.12 -22.87 -2.10
N ASP A 638 -14.03 -22.34 -3.32
CA ASP A 638 -14.96 -21.35 -3.88
C ASP A 638 -15.20 -20.17 -2.90
N ILE A 639 -16.45 -19.76 -2.69
CA ILE A 639 -16.81 -18.61 -1.84
C ILE A 639 -16.33 -18.73 -0.40
N ASP A 640 -16.06 -19.94 0.11
CA ASP A 640 -15.51 -20.13 1.46
C ASP A 640 -14.13 -19.48 1.62
N VAL A 641 -13.39 -19.19 0.53
CA VAL A 641 -12.11 -18.46 0.60
C VAL A 641 -12.32 -17.03 1.12
N VAL A 642 -13.45 -16.39 0.82
CA VAL A 642 -13.73 -15.00 1.23
C VAL A 642 -14.53 -14.90 2.53
N VAL A 643 -14.86 -16.03 3.18
CA VAL A 643 -15.51 -16.05 4.48
C VAL A 643 -14.46 -15.99 5.60
N PHE A 644 -14.56 -15.00 6.48
CA PHE A 644 -13.77 -14.90 7.70
C PHE A 644 -14.38 -15.79 8.78
N ARG A 645 -13.88 -17.03 8.87
CA ARG A 645 -14.39 -18.03 9.81
C ARG A 645 -13.40 -19.19 9.98
N GLY A 646 -12.98 -19.43 11.22
CA GLY A 646 -12.12 -20.57 11.58
C GLY A 646 -10.72 -20.53 10.96
N ASN A 647 -9.82 -21.35 11.48
CA ASN A 647 -8.42 -21.34 11.03
C ASN A 647 -8.26 -21.85 9.60
N ASN A 648 -8.99 -22.90 9.21
CA ASN A 648 -8.83 -23.55 7.89
C ASN A 648 -9.14 -22.62 6.71
N ARG A 649 -10.24 -21.85 6.76
CA ARG A 649 -10.55 -20.84 5.71
C ARG A 649 -9.58 -19.68 5.75
N ASN A 650 -9.36 -19.13 6.95
CA ASN A 650 -8.52 -17.95 7.13
C ASN A 650 -7.09 -18.17 6.64
N ARG A 651 -6.49 -19.33 6.98
CA ARG A 651 -5.14 -19.69 6.54
C ARG A 651 -5.07 -20.01 5.05
N ARG A 652 -6.05 -20.70 4.49
CA ARG A 652 -6.14 -20.92 3.04
C ARG A 652 -6.24 -19.60 2.27
N ARG A 653 -7.05 -18.65 2.74
CA ARG A 653 -7.07 -17.27 2.20
C ARG A 653 -5.70 -16.61 2.35
N GLY A 654 -4.99 -16.83 3.45
CA GLY A 654 -3.60 -16.41 3.61
C GLY A 654 -2.65 -17.02 2.58
N PHE A 655 -2.79 -18.31 2.27
CA PHE A 655 -2.01 -18.99 1.24
C PHE A 655 -2.29 -18.43 -0.16
N HIS A 656 -3.55 -18.13 -0.46
CA HIS A 656 -3.94 -17.39 -1.67
C HIS A 656 -3.26 -16.02 -1.72
N ASN A 657 -3.31 -15.23 -0.64
CA ASN A 657 -2.69 -13.91 -0.61
C ASN A 657 -1.17 -13.96 -0.82
N THR A 658 -0.49 -14.95 -0.23
CA THR A 658 0.93 -15.20 -0.46
C THR A 658 1.21 -15.57 -1.92
N HIS A 659 0.40 -16.43 -2.52
CA HIS A 659 0.49 -16.78 -3.94
C HIS A 659 0.31 -15.56 -4.86
N VAL A 660 -0.69 -14.71 -4.59
CA VAL A 660 -0.91 -13.47 -5.35
C VAL A 660 0.29 -12.53 -5.23
N TYR A 661 0.80 -12.32 -4.01
CA TYR A 661 1.96 -11.46 -3.79
C TYR A 661 3.21 -11.98 -4.50
N TYR A 662 3.45 -13.29 -4.44
CA TYR A 662 4.58 -13.92 -5.12
C TYR A 662 4.45 -13.86 -6.65
N ALA A 663 3.23 -13.99 -7.19
CA ALA A 663 2.99 -13.80 -8.62
C ALA A 663 3.33 -12.36 -9.07
N GLN A 664 2.91 -11.35 -8.30
CA GLN A 664 3.25 -9.94 -8.57
C GLN A 664 4.77 -9.70 -8.49
N LEU A 665 5.45 -10.31 -7.50
CA LEU A 665 6.90 -10.25 -7.40
C LEU A 665 7.60 -10.90 -8.60
N ASN A 666 7.08 -12.02 -9.11
CA ASN A 666 7.64 -12.69 -10.28
C ASN A 666 7.42 -11.89 -11.57
N GLU A 667 6.33 -11.14 -11.68
CA GLU A 667 6.14 -10.16 -12.76
C GLU A 667 7.17 -9.04 -12.66
N LEU A 668 7.36 -8.46 -11.47
CA LEU A 668 8.39 -7.45 -11.23
C LEU A 668 9.80 -7.97 -11.56
N LYS A 669 10.17 -9.19 -11.13
CA LYS A 669 11.46 -9.83 -11.48
C LYS A 669 11.67 -9.92 -12.99
N LYS A 670 10.62 -10.22 -13.77
CA LYS A 670 10.71 -10.26 -15.24
C LYS A 670 10.90 -8.88 -15.85
N GLU A 671 10.30 -7.84 -15.27
CA GLU A 671 10.47 -6.46 -15.72
C GLU A 671 11.88 -5.95 -15.42
N LEU A 672 12.42 -6.25 -14.25
CA LEU A 672 13.77 -5.85 -13.83
C LEU A 672 14.89 -6.55 -14.63
N ASN A 673 14.62 -7.72 -15.19
CA ASN A 673 15.56 -8.50 -16.00
C ASN A 673 15.53 -8.17 -17.51
N LYS A 674 14.62 -7.30 -17.95
CA LYS A 674 14.61 -6.75 -19.32
C LYS A 674 15.53 -5.54 -19.39
#